data_AF-A0A1Y3L5I4-F1
#
_entry.id   AF-A0A1Y3L5I4-F1
#
_cell.length_a   1.000
_cell.length_b   1.000
_cell.length_c   1.000
_cell.angle_alpha   90.00
_cell.angle_beta   90.00
_cell.angle_gamma   90.00
#
_symmetry.space_group_name_H-M   'P 1'
#
loop_
_entity.id
_entity.type
_entity.pdbx_description
1 polymer ?
#
loop_
_entity_poly.entity_id
_entity_poly.type
_entity_poly.pdbx_seq_one_letter_code
_entity_poly.pdbx_strand_id
1 'polypeptide(L)'
;MVLDGRYEVVREPLFRFLRKSQLDTLFDDAQVLAVPTAIQDSTERDRRLHFYASLGLDLLGLASFYVPGLGLPLLGIAALQVVGDVYEGYVDWQLGDRQSALEHAFSVAVNVAQTALTAAAGAASEHLLRRASFVDTLAPVQTAQGQYKLFDPRLEAYALNDDHLAIGQYASVEGQAHLRTHQAAYRVAGDFHEGELSIQHPQRDGAYAPKLRHLGDGAWRHELETPQAWQGVELLRRLNSGVAEVDEQVARDVMWATGYDEDRLRRLHVEEGAAPARLLDALQRWALHERFPRLRGAAFEQHFLEQQRVASPAEQVLLRDFPGLTARGANEIVQQADELLVERMVDRQRVPLALAEQARWLLRDSRLDRACAGLRQAEAVNADTERLAFGLLDEWLSWPDTQRIELREAEPGAMALASMGARSAAEVSVVAKGRHGYQALDGSGLPLPGASRNDSLVQALLWQLNDAQRQALGDAGRSAAELAQALAQRAFAQRGELATLLGMAPVGGRVRPPVRLGDGRLGYPLNGRGESSTEALHQAIRRLFPGFTDAELEAFLASADRQGVTPWHHYFQLREQSRLLDSALSDWRRASAGPVQNVRRAWVARVIRRAWQRQHRDGGNYQLLIHGWRVGRLPRLPEAVDFSHVARLALRNMSLLEIEPAFLQRFSRVHSLDLRGNLLTAVPPSIEQLVELGELNLAENHIVLTHEGSQRLAALHRLVSLDLHGNLLGRAPEVRALRRLRVLNMRTTGLREVPVALLESPTLSLIDLRENGISELPDAALQLIRRDPSRVYLHGNPLSPRAVRQLHGLMDNLPAAVLPVRGHEASLEAARLRYLDGVAPNDRSHRLAQWSNLAAEEGAQDLFRFFADFSQSADFQRQPPEMSRRVWGIIEACELNGEVREAVFQQAAGPRSCADQMLLILSALEVRTLAAQRTVGLEGVYAMRPLLQLGRELFRLDQVDRIASLHIQQMRRSDPYRAIDEVEVHLAYRVGLAHALGLPGQPSTMNYSYISGVSRHDLELARLEVGLAENGEALSRSMAERDFWQQYLQRLYGDRFEAMNGPFHERLEVIFDQREQMSDQAFRESVEALQTERSAAERTLYLDLTRQAYERHPG
;
A
#
# COMPACT_ATOMS: atom_id res chain seq x y z
N MET A 1 70.40 -4.65 53.22
CA MET A 1 70.99 -5.97 52.90
C MET A 1 69.96 -6.71 52.07
N VAL A 2 70.29 -6.97 50.80
CA VAL A 2 69.45 -7.69 49.85
C VAL A 2 69.38 -9.15 50.30
N LEU A 3 68.17 -9.67 50.48
CA LEU A 3 67.92 -11.10 50.64
C LEU A 3 67.02 -11.52 49.48
N ASP A 4 67.63 -12.25 48.55
CA ASP A 4 66.98 -12.99 47.46
C ASP A 4 65.80 -13.79 48.06
N GLY A 5 64.62 -13.61 47.47
CA GLY A 5 63.29 -13.96 47.98
C GLY A 5 63.01 -15.46 48.16
N ARG A 6 63.99 -16.23 48.65
CA ARG A 6 63.84 -17.65 49.03
C ARG A 6 63.76 -17.87 50.54
N TYR A 7 63.74 -16.82 51.36
CA TYR A 7 63.54 -16.94 52.80
C TYR A 7 62.57 -15.85 53.28
N GLU A 8 61.32 -16.25 53.50
CA GLU A 8 60.31 -15.39 54.11
C GLU A 8 60.61 -15.17 55.60
N VAL A 9 60.60 -13.91 56.01
CA VAL A 9 60.76 -13.55 57.42
C VAL A 9 59.45 -13.84 58.15
N VAL A 10 59.45 -14.88 58.98
CA VAL A 10 58.33 -15.25 59.83
C VAL A 10 58.19 -14.23 60.95
N ARG A 11 57.19 -13.34 60.83
CA ARG A 11 56.91 -12.26 61.80
C ARG A 11 55.89 -12.63 62.87
N GLU A 12 55.42 -13.87 62.88
CA GLU A 12 54.46 -14.41 63.85
C GLU A 12 55.07 -15.62 64.59
N PRO A 13 54.50 -16.08 65.73
CA PRO A 13 55.07 -17.20 66.48
C PRO A 13 55.21 -18.43 65.58
N LEU A 14 56.40 -19.03 65.53
CA LEU A 14 56.78 -20.07 64.56
C LEU A 14 55.76 -21.21 64.48
N PHE A 15 55.16 -21.60 65.60
CA PHE A 15 54.16 -22.66 65.64
C PHE A 15 52.85 -22.29 64.92
N ARG A 16 52.46 -21.01 64.95
CA ARG A 16 51.29 -20.50 64.25
C ARG A 16 51.53 -20.42 62.74
N PHE A 17 52.73 -19.97 62.36
CA PHE A 17 53.17 -19.95 60.97
C PHE A 17 53.26 -21.36 60.38
N LEU A 18 53.91 -22.30 61.08
CA LEU A 18 54.04 -23.69 60.64
C LEU A 18 52.69 -24.40 60.58
N ARG A 19 51.79 -24.20 61.55
CA ARG A 19 50.43 -24.75 61.49
C ARG A 19 49.65 -24.22 60.29
N LYS A 20 49.79 -22.94 59.98
CA LYS A 20 49.12 -22.30 58.85
C LYS A 20 49.67 -22.83 57.52
N SER A 21 50.99 -22.84 57.37
CA SER A 21 51.66 -23.39 56.18
C SER A 21 51.37 -24.89 55.96
N GLN A 22 51.27 -25.68 57.04
CA GLN A 22 50.93 -27.10 56.95
C GLN A 22 49.45 -27.33 56.58
N LEU A 23 48.53 -26.47 57.04
CA LEU A 23 47.13 -26.48 56.60
C LEU A 23 46.99 -26.05 55.14
N ASP A 24 47.71 -25.00 54.73
CA ASP A 24 47.67 -24.49 53.36
C ASP A 24 48.23 -25.54 52.38
N THR A 25 49.30 -26.25 52.74
CA THR A 25 49.84 -27.37 51.93
C THR A 25 48.85 -28.54 51.86
N LEU A 26 48.13 -28.84 52.96
CA LEU A 26 47.09 -29.88 52.99
C LEU A 26 45.88 -29.51 52.11
N PHE A 27 45.56 -28.22 51.99
CA PHE A 27 44.50 -27.73 51.12
C PHE A 27 44.92 -27.65 49.64
N ASP A 28 46.18 -27.33 49.35
CA ASP A 28 46.72 -27.33 47.98
C ASP A 28 46.85 -28.76 47.43
N ASP A 29 47.32 -29.72 48.24
CA ASP A 29 47.38 -31.14 47.84
C ASP A 29 45.97 -31.74 47.66
N ALA A 30 44.97 -31.25 48.40
CA ALA A 30 43.57 -31.63 48.23
C ALA A 30 42.95 -31.07 46.94
N GLN A 31 43.45 -29.95 46.40
CA GLN A 31 42.98 -29.35 45.15
C GLN A 31 43.51 -30.04 43.89
N VAL A 32 44.52 -30.93 43.99
CA VAL A 32 45.01 -31.73 42.87
C VAL A 32 44.18 -33.01 42.65
N LEU A 33 43.35 -33.42 43.61
CA LEU A 33 42.60 -34.69 43.58
C LEU A 33 41.07 -34.56 43.41
N ALA A 34 40.48 -33.35 43.49
CA ALA A 34 39.07 -33.10 43.12
C ALA A 34 38.79 -31.60 42.87
N VAL A 35 38.09 -31.24 41.79
CA VAL A 35 37.76 -29.86 41.40
C VAL A 35 36.61 -29.27 42.25
N PRO A 36 36.77 -28.10 42.92
CA PRO A 36 35.68 -27.42 43.64
C PRO A 36 34.75 -26.54 42.79
N THR A 37 33.46 -26.68 43.07
CA THR A 37 32.25 -26.08 42.49
C THR A 37 31.98 -24.63 42.94
N ALA A 38 32.70 -23.63 42.43
CA ALA A 38 32.41 -22.22 42.73
C ALA A 38 31.89 -21.39 41.53
N ILE A 39 31.84 -21.98 40.33
CA ILE A 39 31.35 -21.31 39.11
C ILE A 39 30.02 -21.93 38.60
N GLN A 40 29.53 -23.00 39.25
CA GLN A 40 28.23 -23.61 38.98
C GLN A 40 27.13 -23.18 39.98
N ASP A 41 27.47 -22.36 40.98
CA ASP A 41 26.67 -22.20 42.20
C ASP A 41 25.84 -20.90 42.29
N SER A 42 25.86 -19.98 41.31
CA SER A 42 24.86 -18.88 41.30
C SER A 42 23.53 -19.35 40.68
N THR A 43 23.61 -20.08 39.57
CA THR A 43 22.45 -20.63 38.86
C THR A 43 21.84 -21.82 39.61
N GLU A 44 22.65 -22.63 40.30
CA GLU A 44 22.15 -23.65 41.23
C GLU A 44 21.62 -23.06 42.53
N ARG A 45 22.16 -21.94 43.03
CA ARG A 45 21.61 -21.26 44.22
C ARG A 45 20.27 -20.61 43.93
N ASP A 46 20.07 -20.00 42.76
CA ASP A 46 18.77 -19.47 42.35
C ASP A 46 17.77 -20.61 42.06
N ARG A 47 18.21 -21.71 41.43
CA ARG A 47 17.38 -22.93 41.31
C ARG A 47 17.06 -23.56 42.66
N ARG A 48 17.99 -23.58 43.63
CA ARG A 48 17.76 -24.09 44.99
C ARG A 48 16.92 -23.13 45.82
N LEU A 49 17.04 -21.82 45.65
CA LEU A 49 16.18 -20.83 46.27
C LEU A 49 14.76 -20.92 45.72
N HIS A 50 14.59 -21.08 44.41
CA HIS A 50 13.28 -21.34 43.80
C HIS A 50 12.74 -22.73 44.17
N PHE A 51 13.60 -23.74 44.28
CA PHE A 51 13.24 -25.08 44.76
C PHE A 51 12.85 -25.06 46.24
N TYR A 52 13.54 -24.33 47.11
CA TYR A 52 13.20 -24.19 48.53
C TYR A 52 12.01 -23.24 48.77
N ALA A 53 11.79 -22.25 47.90
CA ALA A 53 10.61 -21.41 47.93
C ALA A 53 9.35 -22.19 47.49
N SER A 54 9.47 -23.01 46.44
CA SER A 54 8.41 -23.94 46.03
C SER A 54 8.20 -25.06 47.04
N LEU A 55 9.27 -25.68 47.59
CA LEU A 55 9.16 -26.62 48.71
C LEU A 55 8.52 -25.98 49.94
N GLY A 56 8.83 -24.71 50.22
CA GLY A 56 8.27 -23.95 51.33
C GLY A 56 6.77 -23.69 51.15
N LEU A 57 6.33 -23.39 49.93
CA LEU A 57 4.92 -23.24 49.56
C LEU A 57 4.18 -24.59 49.56
N ASP A 58 4.81 -25.66 49.09
CA ASP A 58 4.26 -27.03 49.10
C ASP A 58 4.16 -27.57 50.54
N LEU A 59 5.17 -27.30 51.38
CA LEU A 59 5.16 -27.63 52.81
C LEU A 59 4.16 -26.77 53.59
N LEU A 60 3.95 -25.50 53.21
CA LEU A 60 2.92 -24.63 53.79
C LEU A 60 1.51 -25.08 53.40
N GLY A 61 1.32 -25.48 52.14
CA GLY A 61 0.11 -26.12 51.65
C GLY A 61 -0.20 -27.41 52.40
N LEU A 62 0.80 -28.28 52.58
CA LEU A 62 0.69 -29.51 53.37
C LEU A 62 0.50 -29.26 54.87
N ALA A 63 1.18 -28.27 55.46
CA ALA A 63 1.05 -27.93 56.88
C ALA A 63 -0.31 -27.28 57.21
N SER A 64 -0.96 -26.61 56.24
CA SER A 64 -2.30 -26.04 56.38
C SER A 64 -3.38 -27.10 56.64
N PHE A 65 -3.16 -28.35 56.18
CA PHE A 65 -4.04 -29.49 56.46
C PHE A 65 -3.84 -30.10 57.85
N TYR A 66 -2.71 -29.85 58.52
CA TYR A 66 -2.31 -30.55 59.74
C TYR A 66 -2.27 -29.67 61.01
N VAL A 67 -2.29 -28.34 60.89
CA VAL A 67 -2.34 -27.42 62.05
C VAL A 67 -3.59 -26.53 62.02
N PRO A 68 -4.64 -26.84 62.81
CA PRO A 68 -5.84 -26.02 62.91
C PRO A 68 -5.50 -24.60 63.40
N GLY A 69 -5.81 -23.59 62.59
CA GLY A 69 -5.65 -22.16 62.93
C GLY A 69 -4.50 -21.42 62.23
N LEU A 70 -3.47 -22.11 61.72
CA LEU A 70 -2.35 -21.49 60.98
C LEU A 70 -2.53 -21.51 59.46
N GLY A 71 -3.39 -22.39 58.93
CA GLY A 71 -3.58 -22.57 57.49
C GLY A 71 -4.07 -21.32 56.76
N LEU A 72 -5.06 -20.60 57.29
CA LEU A 72 -5.65 -19.41 56.66
C LEU A 72 -4.69 -18.21 56.52
N PRO A 73 -3.94 -17.78 57.55
CA PRO A 73 -3.02 -16.65 57.42
C PRO A 73 -1.82 -16.96 56.50
N LEU A 74 -1.33 -18.19 56.49
CA LEU A 74 -0.23 -18.61 55.60
C LEU A 74 -0.67 -18.69 54.13
N LEU A 75 -1.90 -19.17 53.88
CA LEU A 75 -2.52 -19.11 52.54
C LEU A 75 -2.69 -17.66 52.06
N GLY A 76 -3.05 -16.73 52.96
CA GLY A 76 -3.13 -15.31 52.66
C GLY A 76 -1.79 -14.68 52.27
N ILE A 77 -0.69 -15.05 52.95
CA ILE A 77 0.67 -14.56 52.63
C ILE A 77 1.17 -15.13 51.30
N ALA A 78 0.98 -16.44 51.06
CA ALA A 78 1.32 -17.08 49.80
C ALA A 78 0.56 -16.46 48.62
N ALA A 79 -0.72 -16.16 48.80
CA ALA A 79 -1.55 -15.51 47.79
C ALA A 79 -1.05 -14.10 47.45
N LEU A 80 -0.71 -13.30 48.47
CA LEU A 80 -0.16 -11.95 48.28
C LEU A 80 1.18 -11.97 47.54
N GLN A 81 1.99 -12.99 47.76
CA GLN A 81 3.27 -13.16 47.08
C GLN A 81 3.10 -13.56 45.61
N VAL A 82 2.25 -14.55 45.32
CA VAL A 82 1.91 -14.95 43.94
C VAL A 82 1.34 -13.78 43.15
N VAL A 83 0.43 -13.02 43.75
CA VAL A 83 -0.16 -11.84 43.13
C VAL A 83 0.90 -10.76 42.83
N GLY A 84 1.88 -10.56 43.71
CA GLY A 84 2.98 -9.62 43.48
C GLY A 84 3.99 -10.05 42.42
N ASP A 85 4.13 -11.36 42.19
CA ASP A 85 4.99 -11.92 41.14
C ASP A 85 4.28 -11.91 39.76
N VAL A 86 2.96 -12.06 39.73
CA VAL A 86 2.16 -12.09 38.49
C VAL A 86 1.73 -10.70 38.04
N TYR A 87 1.33 -9.82 38.96
CA TYR A 87 0.70 -8.55 38.65
C TYR A 87 1.57 -7.35 39.05
N GLU A 88 1.73 -6.38 38.14
CA GLU A 88 2.33 -5.09 38.41
C GLU A 88 1.22 -4.09 38.77
N GLY A 89 1.33 -3.45 39.94
CA GLY A 89 0.36 -2.44 40.38
C GLY A 89 -0.92 -3.00 41.01
N TYR A 90 -0.93 -4.26 41.47
CA TYR A 90 -2.10 -4.86 42.14
C TYR A 90 -2.69 -4.01 43.29
N VAL A 91 -1.81 -3.34 44.05
CA VAL A 91 -2.20 -2.45 45.16
C VAL A 91 -2.84 -1.14 44.71
N ASP A 92 -2.86 -0.87 43.40
CA ASP A 92 -3.43 0.34 42.81
C ASP A 92 -4.85 0.08 42.24
N TRP A 93 -5.25 -1.18 42.10
CA TRP A 93 -6.56 -1.56 41.52
C TRP A 93 -7.73 -1.35 42.47
N GLN A 94 -8.96 -1.28 41.94
CA GLN A 94 -10.17 -1.20 42.77
C GLN A 94 -10.39 -2.50 43.57
N LEU A 95 -11.13 -2.43 44.69
CA LEU A 95 -11.31 -3.58 45.59
C LEU A 95 -11.92 -4.81 44.87
N GLY A 96 -12.87 -4.59 43.95
CA GLY A 96 -13.49 -5.65 43.15
C GLY A 96 -12.54 -6.27 42.11
N ASP A 97 -11.68 -5.45 41.50
CA ASP A 97 -10.65 -5.88 40.55
C ASP A 97 -9.58 -6.75 41.25
N ARG A 98 -9.18 -6.34 42.47
CA ARG A 98 -8.27 -7.12 43.33
C ARG A 98 -8.84 -8.48 43.71
N GLN A 99 -10.10 -8.51 44.15
CA GLN A 99 -10.79 -9.76 44.50
C GLN A 99 -10.86 -10.70 43.28
N SER A 100 -11.22 -10.16 42.12
CA SER A 100 -11.31 -10.94 40.87
C SER A 100 -9.96 -11.51 40.42
N ALA A 101 -8.89 -10.72 40.50
CA ALA A 101 -7.53 -11.17 40.15
C ALA A 101 -6.98 -12.22 41.12
N LEU A 102 -7.32 -12.09 42.40
CA LEU A 102 -6.94 -13.03 43.47
C LEU A 102 -7.71 -14.35 43.34
N GLU A 103 -9.02 -14.31 43.07
CA GLU A 103 -9.85 -15.49 42.75
C GLU A 103 -9.33 -16.24 41.51
N HIS A 104 -8.92 -15.51 40.47
CA HIS A 104 -8.34 -16.09 39.26
C HIS A 104 -6.99 -16.78 39.52
N ALA A 105 -6.07 -16.11 40.23
CA ALA A 105 -4.77 -16.68 40.60
C ALA A 105 -4.92 -17.97 41.42
N PHE A 106 -5.89 -18.00 42.35
CA PHE A 106 -6.22 -19.19 43.12
C PHE A 106 -6.83 -20.31 42.27
N SER A 107 -7.72 -19.98 41.33
CA SER A 107 -8.34 -20.94 40.41
C SER A 107 -7.29 -21.65 39.54
N VAL A 108 -6.29 -20.90 39.03
CA VAL A 108 -5.16 -21.46 38.28
C VAL A 108 -4.28 -22.35 39.17
N ALA A 109 -3.96 -21.92 40.39
CA ALA A 109 -3.14 -22.69 41.32
C ALA A 109 -3.81 -24.03 41.74
N VAL A 110 -5.12 -24.01 42.01
CA VAL A 110 -5.90 -25.20 42.36
C VAL A 110 -5.96 -26.19 41.20
N ASN A 111 -6.12 -25.72 39.96
CA ASN A 111 -6.17 -26.59 38.79
C ASN A 111 -4.81 -27.20 38.44
N VAL A 112 -3.71 -26.45 38.58
CA VAL A 112 -2.35 -27.00 38.39
C VAL A 112 -2.06 -28.08 39.45
N ALA A 113 -2.44 -27.85 40.70
CA ALA A 113 -2.28 -28.82 41.78
C ALA A 113 -3.16 -30.08 41.57
N GLN A 114 -4.41 -29.91 41.12
CA GLN A 114 -5.31 -31.03 40.82
C GLN A 114 -4.89 -31.83 39.58
N THR A 115 -4.33 -31.19 38.56
CA THR A 115 -3.78 -31.85 37.36
C THR A 115 -2.53 -32.66 37.70
N ALA A 116 -1.68 -32.16 38.58
CA ALA A 116 -0.52 -32.89 39.10
C ALA A 116 -0.93 -34.11 39.96
N LEU A 117 -2.06 -34.03 40.67
CA LEU A 117 -2.62 -35.14 41.47
C LEU A 117 -3.37 -36.20 40.64
N THR A 118 -3.94 -35.82 39.48
CA THR A 118 -4.72 -36.74 38.62
C THR A 118 -3.93 -37.40 37.49
N ALA A 119 -2.72 -36.92 37.17
CA ALA A 119 -1.80 -37.62 36.26
C ALA A 119 -1.37 -39.02 36.78
N ALA A 120 -1.56 -39.32 38.07
CA ALA A 120 -1.33 -40.65 38.65
C ALA A 120 -2.57 -41.57 38.65
N ALA A 121 -3.76 -41.08 38.32
CA ALA A 121 -4.99 -41.87 38.29
C ALA A 121 -5.94 -41.36 37.19
N GLY A 122 -5.92 -42.04 36.04
CA GLY A 122 -6.68 -41.65 34.86
C GLY A 122 -8.19 -41.59 35.07
N ALA A 123 -8.74 -40.37 35.13
CA ALA A 123 -10.11 -40.03 34.75
C ALA A 123 -10.19 -38.50 34.60
N ALA A 124 -10.53 -38.01 33.40
CA ALA A 124 -10.72 -36.60 33.12
C ALA A 124 -12.04 -36.10 33.73
N SER A 125 -11.98 -35.08 34.59
CA SER A 125 -13.15 -34.32 35.04
C SER A 125 -13.07 -32.90 34.47
N GLU A 126 -14.02 -32.56 33.59
CA GLU A 126 -14.27 -31.21 33.10
C GLU A 126 -14.88 -30.34 34.23
N HIS A 127 -14.06 -29.49 34.85
CA HIS A 127 -14.57 -28.33 35.56
C HIS A 127 -14.07 -27.07 34.88
N LEU A 128 -15.00 -26.43 34.15
CA LEU A 128 -14.82 -25.14 33.49
C LEU A 128 -14.37 -24.06 34.48
N LEU A 129 -13.16 -23.52 34.23
CA LEU A 129 -12.63 -22.31 34.83
C LEU A 129 -13.68 -21.19 34.78
N ARG A 130 -14.10 -20.66 35.94
CA ARG A 130 -14.78 -19.35 35.98
C ARG A 130 -13.74 -18.29 35.64
N ARG A 131 -13.83 -17.73 34.43
CA ARG A 131 -12.98 -16.66 33.92
C ARG A 131 -13.33 -15.35 34.62
N ALA A 132 -12.32 -14.61 35.08
CA ALA A 132 -12.49 -13.31 35.69
C ALA A 132 -12.23 -12.24 34.62
N SER A 133 -13.29 -11.56 34.16
CA SER A 133 -13.25 -10.61 33.03
C SER A 133 -12.24 -9.47 33.17
N PHE A 134 -11.81 -9.15 34.40
CA PHE A 134 -10.80 -8.12 34.66
C PHE A 134 -9.37 -8.59 34.36
N VAL A 135 -9.02 -9.85 34.62
CA VAL A 135 -7.65 -10.34 34.35
C VAL A 135 -7.38 -10.42 32.84
N ASP A 136 -8.43 -10.67 32.07
CA ASP A 136 -8.38 -10.74 30.60
C ASP A 136 -8.02 -9.38 29.95
N THR A 137 -8.21 -8.25 30.65
CA THR A 137 -7.87 -6.92 30.12
C THR A 137 -6.44 -6.47 30.42
N LEU A 138 -5.67 -7.25 31.18
CA LEU A 138 -4.31 -6.89 31.59
C LEU A 138 -3.27 -7.14 30.48
N ALA A 139 -2.33 -6.23 30.33
CA ALA A 139 -1.26 -6.30 29.34
C ALA A 139 0.08 -6.77 29.95
N PRO A 140 0.84 -7.66 29.29
CA PRO A 140 2.16 -8.06 29.77
C PRO A 140 3.19 -6.95 29.57
N VAL A 141 3.85 -6.54 30.65
CA VAL A 141 4.88 -5.52 30.68
C VAL A 141 6.19 -6.08 31.23
N GLN A 142 7.32 -5.48 30.85
CA GLN A 142 8.62 -5.81 31.41
C GLN A 142 9.00 -4.71 32.42
N THR A 143 9.23 -5.08 33.67
CA THR A 143 9.64 -4.15 34.72
C THR A 143 11.09 -3.70 34.53
N ALA A 144 11.51 -2.64 35.24
CA ALA A 144 12.89 -2.17 35.22
C ALA A 144 13.92 -3.22 35.67
N GLN A 145 13.47 -4.27 36.38
CA GLN A 145 14.29 -5.39 36.85
C GLN A 145 14.32 -6.56 35.85
N GLY A 146 13.70 -6.41 34.66
CA GLY A 146 13.66 -7.42 33.61
C GLY A 146 12.59 -8.50 33.78
N GLN A 147 11.76 -8.43 34.81
CA GLN A 147 10.67 -9.37 35.09
C GLN A 147 9.44 -9.08 34.23
N TYR A 148 8.73 -10.11 33.80
CA TYR A 148 7.46 -9.97 33.07
C TYR A 148 6.28 -10.06 34.04
N LYS A 149 5.39 -9.06 34.01
CA LYS A 149 4.20 -8.97 34.86
C LYS A 149 2.99 -8.51 34.05
N LEU A 150 1.78 -8.82 34.51
CA LEU A 150 0.52 -8.33 33.96
C LEU A 150 0.17 -6.98 34.58
N PHE A 151 -0.20 -6.00 33.75
CA PHE A 151 -0.41 -4.61 34.14
C PHE A 151 -1.69 -4.05 33.54
N ASP A 152 -2.40 -3.20 34.28
CA ASP A 152 -3.66 -2.60 33.83
C ASP A 152 -3.40 -1.46 32.82
N PRO A 153 -3.79 -1.63 31.54
CA PRO A 153 -3.52 -0.63 30.51
C PRO A 153 -4.35 0.65 30.66
N ARG A 154 -5.36 0.69 31.55
CA ARG A 154 -6.22 1.87 31.77
C ARG A 154 -5.50 3.03 32.48
N LEU A 155 -4.40 2.74 33.19
CA LEU A 155 -3.57 3.73 33.88
C LEU A 155 -4.32 4.65 34.88
N GLU A 156 -5.46 4.21 35.42
CA GLU A 156 -6.28 5.01 36.36
C GLU A 156 -5.46 5.51 37.57
N ALA A 157 -4.56 4.69 38.10
CA ALA A 157 -3.69 5.04 39.23
C ALA A 157 -2.58 6.05 38.89
N TYR A 158 -2.26 6.20 37.60
CA TYR A 158 -1.27 7.16 37.11
C TYR A 158 -1.90 8.52 36.79
N ALA A 159 -3.23 8.56 36.62
CA ALA A 159 -3.96 9.77 36.31
C ALA A 159 -3.84 10.80 37.44
N LEU A 160 -3.59 12.04 37.06
CA LEU A 160 -3.65 13.20 37.93
C LEU A 160 -5.05 13.79 37.91
N ASN A 161 -5.55 14.22 39.07
CA ASN A 161 -6.75 15.03 39.17
C ASN A 161 -6.42 16.49 38.78
N ASP A 162 -6.12 16.72 37.51
CA ASP A 162 -5.79 18.05 36.98
C ASP A 162 -6.64 18.36 35.73
N ASP A 163 -7.67 19.19 35.92
CA ASP A 163 -8.61 19.61 34.87
C ASP A 163 -8.18 20.91 34.17
N HIS A 164 -7.02 21.48 34.50
CA HIS A 164 -6.62 22.80 33.98
C HIS A 164 -5.81 22.74 32.67
N LEU A 165 -5.36 21.57 32.25
CA LEU A 165 -4.60 21.38 31.01
C LEU A 165 -5.50 20.93 29.85
N ALA A 166 -5.39 21.62 28.71
CA ALA A 166 -6.03 21.20 27.47
C ALA A 166 -5.33 19.97 26.89
N ILE A 167 -6.05 19.15 26.12
CA ILE A 167 -5.49 17.93 25.50
C ILE A 167 -4.27 18.28 24.63
N GLY A 168 -3.19 17.51 24.79
CA GLY A 168 -1.90 17.74 24.13
C GLY A 168 -1.02 18.82 24.79
N GLN A 169 -1.53 19.52 25.81
CA GLN A 169 -0.76 20.55 26.51
C GLN A 169 0.27 19.93 27.46
N TYR A 170 1.50 20.42 27.35
CA TYR A 170 2.61 20.12 28.24
C TYR A 170 2.93 21.34 29.09
N ALA A 171 2.99 21.15 30.41
CA ALA A 171 3.27 22.23 31.35
C ALA A 171 4.08 21.71 32.53
N SER A 172 4.89 22.59 33.12
CA SER A 172 5.56 22.31 34.40
C SER A 172 4.69 22.83 35.53
N VAL A 173 4.15 21.93 36.36
CA VAL A 173 3.34 22.26 37.54
C VAL A 173 4.14 21.84 38.78
N GLU A 174 4.40 22.76 39.70
CA GLU A 174 5.18 22.50 40.94
C GLU A 174 6.56 21.85 40.72
N GLY A 175 7.20 22.15 39.58
CA GLY A 175 8.51 21.59 39.20
C GLY A 175 8.45 20.17 38.62
N GLN A 176 7.26 19.63 38.35
CA GLN A 176 7.05 18.36 37.67
C GLN A 176 6.43 18.58 36.29
N ALA A 177 6.90 17.84 35.30
CA ALA A 177 6.37 17.92 33.95
C ALA A 177 5.06 17.14 33.85
N HIS A 178 3.97 17.79 33.44
CA HIS A 178 2.65 17.22 33.25
C HIS A 178 2.27 17.28 31.76
N LEU A 179 1.57 16.24 31.29
CA LEU A 179 1.01 16.17 29.94
C LEU A 179 -0.44 15.72 30.00
N ARG A 180 -1.36 16.47 29.37
CA ARG A 180 -2.74 16.02 29.18
C ARG A 180 -2.85 15.18 27.91
N THR A 181 -3.19 13.90 28.08
CA THR A 181 -3.59 13.02 26.98
C THR A 181 -5.11 13.02 26.82
N HIS A 182 -5.63 12.33 25.80
CA HIS A 182 -7.08 12.12 25.64
C HIS A 182 -7.71 11.32 26.79
N GLN A 183 -6.93 10.51 27.52
CA GLN A 183 -7.41 9.74 28.65
C GLN A 183 -7.37 10.57 29.94
N ALA A 184 -6.17 10.93 30.39
CA ALA A 184 -5.96 11.68 31.64
C ALA A 184 -4.77 12.64 31.53
N ALA A 185 -4.61 13.50 32.54
CA ALA A 185 -3.36 14.20 32.79
C ALA A 185 -2.39 13.23 33.48
N TYR A 186 -1.14 13.19 33.02
CA TYR A 186 -0.10 12.32 33.57
C TYR A 186 1.13 13.13 33.95
N ARG A 187 1.78 12.73 35.03
CA ARG A 187 3.16 13.15 35.30
C ARG A 187 4.07 12.45 34.30
N VAL A 188 4.94 13.19 33.64
CA VAL A 188 5.83 12.66 32.60
C VAL A 188 7.30 12.97 32.90
N ALA A 189 8.19 12.13 32.40
CA ALA A 189 9.63 12.36 32.41
C ALA A 189 10.22 12.01 31.02
N GLY A 190 11.23 12.77 30.60
CA GLY A 190 11.88 12.64 29.29
C GLY A 190 11.99 13.97 28.56
N ASP A 191 12.40 13.94 27.29
CA ASP A 191 12.49 15.13 26.44
C ASP A 191 11.19 15.30 25.61
N PHE A 192 10.49 16.41 25.86
CA PHE A 192 9.26 16.76 25.16
C PHE A 192 9.49 17.05 23.66
N HIS A 193 10.61 17.68 23.30
CA HIS A 193 10.91 18.04 21.92
C HIS A 193 11.35 16.84 21.08
N GLU A 194 11.92 15.81 21.72
CA GLU A 194 12.34 14.57 21.05
C GLU A 194 11.23 13.50 21.02
N GLY A 195 10.12 13.71 21.76
CA GLY A 195 8.95 12.83 21.77
C GLY A 195 9.13 11.51 22.53
N GLU A 196 10.18 11.43 23.36
CA GLU A 196 10.52 10.26 24.20
C GLU A 196 10.09 10.50 25.65
N LEU A 197 8.78 10.61 25.87
CA LEU A 197 8.22 10.78 27.21
C LEU A 197 7.83 9.42 27.81
N SER A 198 7.86 9.35 29.14
CA SER A 198 7.36 8.21 29.92
C SER A 198 6.41 8.70 31.01
N ILE A 199 5.31 7.99 31.21
CA ILE A 199 4.35 8.26 32.28
C ILE A 199 4.92 7.76 33.60
N GLN A 200 4.97 8.62 34.60
CA GLN A 200 5.52 8.35 35.92
C GLN A 200 4.39 8.13 36.93
N HIS A 201 4.52 7.13 37.80
CA HIS A 201 3.53 6.91 38.85
C HIS A 201 3.60 8.06 39.88
N PRO A 202 2.47 8.66 40.30
CA PRO A 202 2.48 9.81 41.19
C PRO A 202 3.11 9.54 42.56
N GLN A 203 3.02 8.29 43.04
CA GLN A 203 3.40 7.90 44.41
C GLN A 203 4.51 6.82 44.50
N ARG A 204 4.95 6.23 43.37
CA ARG A 204 5.83 5.04 43.37
C ARG A 204 6.98 5.19 42.37
N ASP A 205 8.15 5.56 42.88
CA ASP A 205 9.35 5.86 42.08
C ASP A 205 9.99 4.65 41.37
N GLY A 206 9.45 3.43 41.56
CA GLY A 206 9.90 2.20 40.90
C GLY A 206 8.81 1.42 40.16
N ALA A 207 7.63 2.02 39.98
CA ALA A 207 6.56 1.41 39.20
C ALA A 207 6.92 1.36 37.71
N TYR A 208 6.26 0.48 36.96
CA TYR A 208 6.36 0.47 35.50
C TYR A 208 6.06 1.87 34.93
N ALA A 209 6.86 2.34 33.98
CA ALA A 209 6.73 3.68 33.39
C ALA A 209 6.38 3.55 31.90
N PRO A 210 5.07 3.59 31.54
CA PRO A 210 4.65 3.43 30.16
C PRO A 210 5.22 4.51 29.26
N LYS A 211 5.72 4.14 28.08
CA LYS A 211 6.22 5.10 27.09
C LYS A 211 5.08 5.81 26.36
N LEU A 212 5.28 7.09 26.11
CA LEU A 212 4.42 7.97 25.32
C LEU A 212 5.05 8.24 23.95
N ARG A 213 4.20 8.24 22.92
CA ARG A 213 4.58 8.54 21.54
C ARG A 213 3.76 9.75 21.06
N HIS A 214 4.45 10.74 20.49
CA HIS A 214 3.81 11.88 19.83
C HIS A 214 3.40 11.50 18.40
N LEU A 215 2.12 11.72 18.06
CA LEU A 215 1.53 11.39 16.76
C LEU A 215 1.40 12.61 15.83
N GLY A 216 1.78 13.80 16.30
CA GLY A 216 1.61 15.07 15.57
C GLY A 216 0.38 15.85 16.05
N ASP A 217 0.39 17.17 15.83
CA ASP A 217 -0.71 18.09 16.17
C ASP A 217 -1.29 17.92 17.59
N GLY A 218 -0.43 17.64 18.57
CA GLY A 218 -0.81 17.49 19.97
C GLY A 218 -1.47 16.14 20.34
N ALA A 219 -1.58 15.20 19.40
CA ALA A 219 -1.99 13.83 19.72
C ALA A 219 -0.84 13.04 20.37
N TRP A 220 -1.15 12.41 21.50
CA TRP A 220 -0.24 11.54 22.24
C TRP A 220 -0.91 10.19 22.50
N ARG A 221 -0.11 9.12 22.42
CA ARG A 221 -0.54 7.75 22.69
C ARG A 221 0.46 7.03 23.56
N HIS A 222 0.01 6.32 24.60
CA HIS A 222 0.89 5.45 25.36
C HIS A 222 0.97 4.03 24.74
N GLU A 223 2.06 3.32 25.00
CA GLU A 223 2.39 2.04 24.35
C GLU A 223 1.40 0.88 24.61
N LEU A 224 0.46 1.06 25.54
CA LEU A 224 -0.53 0.05 25.92
C LEU A 224 -1.92 0.30 25.31
N GLU A 225 -2.11 1.41 24.60
CA GLU A 225 -3.39 1.72 23.97
C GLU A 225 -3.67 0.86 22.73
N THR A 226 -4.93 0.48 22.54
CA THR A 226 -5.39 -0.36 21.43
C THR A 226 -6.40 0.40 20.55
N PRO A 227 -5.94 1.08 19.49
CA PRO A 227 -6.84 1.80 18.58
C PRO A 227 -7.94 0.94 17.96
N GLN A 228 -7.72 -0.38 17.85
CA GLN A 228 -8.70 -1.32 17.32
C GLN A 228 -9.98 -1.40 18.18
N ALA A 229 -9.86 -1.14 19.48
CA ALA A 229 -10.99 -1.19 20.41
C ALA A 229 -11.80 0.11 20.45
N TRP A 230 -11.27 1.21 19.90
CA TRP A 230 -11.96 2.50 19.87
C TRP A 230 -13.15 2.46 18.90
N GLN A 231 -14.24 3.13 19.27
CA GLN A 231 -15.49 3.14 18.51
C GLN A 231 -16.06 4.56 18.40
N GLY A 232 -16.86 4.78 17.36
CA GLY A 232 -17.59 6.03 17.16
C GLY A 232 -16.70 7.28 17.16
N VAL A 233 -17.15 8.31 17.89
CA VAL A 233 -16.55 9.65 17.89
C VAL A 233 -15.19 9.70 18.59
N GLU A 234 -14.87 8.71 19.44
CA GLU A 234 -13.55 8.60 20.06
C GLU A 234 -12.43 8.53 19.00
N LEU A 235 -12.68 7.83 17.89
CA LEU A 235 -11.76 7.75 16.76
C LEU A 235 -11.49 9.11 16.13
N LEU A 236 -12.49 9.99 16.03
CA LEU A 236 -12.30 11.33 15.48
C LEU A 236 -11.57 12.24 16.46
N ARG A 237 -12.02 12.27 17.73
CA ARG A 237 -11.46 13.16 18.77
C ARG A 237 -9.98 12.91 19.00
N ARG A 238 -9.54 11.65 18.91
CA ARG A 238 -8.14 11.25 19.15
C ARG A 238 -7.17 11.59 18.01
N LEU A 239 -7.63 12.13 16.87
CA LEU A 239 -6.77 12.41 15.73
C LEU A 239 -5.77 13.54 15.98
N ASN A 240 -6.20 14.60 16.67
CA ASN A 240 -5.36 15.71 17.09
C ASN A 240 -6.02 16.47 18.24
N SER A 241 -5.25 17.31 18.95
CA SER A 241 -5.79 18.07 20.08
C SER A 241 -6.87 19.07 19.69
N GLY A 242 -6.81 19.62 18.47
CA GLY A 242 -7.75 20.62 17.98
C GLY A 242 -9.17 20.11 17.72
N VAL A 243 -9.37 18.78 17.62
CA VAL A 243 -10.69 18.15 17.41
C VAL A 243 -11.16 17.35 18.62
N ALA A 244 -10.42 17.38 19.72
CA ALA A 244 -10.68 16.54 20.89
C ALA A 244 -11.99 16.88 21.60
N GLU A 245 -12.45 18.14 21.51
CA GLU A 245 -13.67 18.64 22.16
C GLU A 245 -14.87 18.78 21.21
N VAL A 246 -14.79 18.23 19.99
CA VAL A 246 -15.90 18.30 19.02
C VAL A 246 -17.12 17.55 19.57
N ASP A 247 -18.30 18.18 19.49
CA ASP A 247 -19.57 17.57 19.88
C ASP A 247 -19.85 16.25 19.13
N GLU A 248 -20.51 15.30 19.80
CA GLU A 248 -20.73 13.96 19.25
C GLU A 248 -21.60 13.98 18.00
N GLN A 249 -22.62 14.85 17.97
CA GLN A 249 -23.52 14.96 16.82
C GLN A 249 -22.80 15.62 15.65
N VAL A 250 -22.00 16.67 15.91
CA VAL A 250 -21.18 17.34 14.90
C VAL A 250 -20.17 16.38 14.29
N ALA A 251 -19.49 15.56 15.11
CA ALA A 251 -18.53 14.57 14.64
C ALA A 251 -19.20 13.55 13.69
N ARG A 252 -20.37 13.00 14.07
CA ARG A 252 -21.14 12.08 13.22
C ARG A 252 -21.56 12.71 11.89
N ASP A 253 -22.11 13.93 11.94
CA ASP A 253 -22.59 14.62 10.75
C ASP A 253 -21.43 14.97 9.80
N VAL A 254 -20.27 15.36 10.32
CA VAL A 254 -19.06 15.59 9.52
C VAL A 254 -18.47 14.29 8.97
N MET A 255 -18.46 13.20 9.74
CA MET A 255 -18.05 11.87 9.26
C MET A 255 -18.90 11.42 8.07
N TRP A 256 -20.22 11.57 8.15
CA TRP A 256 -21.14 11.31 7.03
C TRP A 256 -20.89 12.24 5.85
N ALA A 257 -20.76 13.55 6.09
CA ALA A 257 -20.54 14.53 5.03
C ALA A 257 -19.23 14.27 4.27
N THR A 258 -18.19 13.82 4.96
CA THR A 258 -16.84 13.59 4.40
C THR A 258 -16.61 12.18 3.85
N GLY A 259 -17.43 11.22 4.27
CA GLY A 259 -17.27 9.81 3.90
C GLY A 259 -16.21 9.07 4.73
N TYR A 260 -15.89 9.53 5.94
CA TYR A 260 -15.00 8.81 6.87
C TYR A 260 -15.84 8.01 7.86
N ASP A 261 -15.93 6.70 7.65
CA ASP A 261 -16.48 5.75 8.62
C ASP A 261 -15.49 5.45 9.75
N GLU A 262 -15.97 4.74 10.77
CA GLU A 262 -15.15 4.25 11.86
C GLU A 262 -13.97 3.39 11.37
N ASP A 263 -14.18 2.56 10.35
CA ASP A 263 -13.12 1.68 9.84
C ASP A 263 -11.96 2.46 9.23
N ARG A 264 -12.24 3.53 8.46
CA ARG A 264 -11.23 4.43 7.92
C ARG A 264 -10.50 5.20 9.01
N LEU A 265 -11.21 5.69 10.02
CA LEU A 265 -10.58 6.42 11.13
C LEU A 265 -9.74 5.48 12.02
N ARG A 266 -10.23 4.26 12.28
CA ARG A 266 -9.50 3.22 13.02
C ARG A 266 -8.23 2.81 12.29
N ARG A 267 -8.32 2.63 10.96
CA ARG A 267 -7.16 2.38 10.11
C ARG A 267 -6.14 3.51 10.21
N LEU A 268 -6.59 4.76 10.15
CA LEU A 268 -5.71 5.93 10.25
C LEU A 268 -4.90 5.93 11.56
N HIS A 269 -5.52 5.55 12.68
CA HIS A 269 -4.83 5.41 13.97
C HIS A 269 -3.84 4.25 14.03
N VAL A 270 -4.15 3.14 13.37
CA VAL A 270 -3.26 1.98 13.25
C VAL A 270 -2.05 2.32 12.39
N GLU A 271 -2.25 3.07 11.31
CA GLU A 271 -1.22 3.49 10.36
C GLU A 271 -0.38 4.68 10.86
N GLU A 272 -0.74 5.29 11.99
CA GLU A 272 -0.17 6.55 12.49
C GLU A 272 -0.23 7.67 11.44
N GLY A 273 -1.33 7.74 10.68
CA GLY A 273 -1.55 8.76 9.68
C GLY A 273 -1.99 10.09 10.30
N ALA A 274 -1.62 11.20 9.65
CA ALA A 274 -2.08 12.52 10.05
C ALA A 274 -3.59 12.68 9.79
N ALA A 275 -4.22 13.59 10.54
CA ALA A 275 -5.63 13.91 10.33
C ALA A 275 -5.87 14.43 8.90
N PRO A 276 -6.80 13.85 8.12
CA PRO A 276 -6.98 14.22 6.72
C PRO A 276 -7.46 15.66 6.58
N ALA A 277 -6.90 16.40 5.62
CA ALA A 277 -7.20 17.82 5.43
C ALA A 277 -8.69 18.06 5.23
N ARG A 278 -9.35 17.22 4.43
CA ARG A 278 -10.80 17.29 4.16
C ARG A 278 -11.64 17.16 5.43
N LEU A 279 -11.24 16.30 6.36
CA LEU A 279 -11.96 16.11 7.62
C LEU A 279 -11.82 17.36 8.51
N LEU A 280 -10.60 17.89 8.63
CA LEU A 280 -10.32 19.10 9.40
C LEU A 280 -10.97 20.34 8.79
N ASP A 281 -10.99 20.43 7.46
CA ASP A 281 -11.64 21.50 6.71
C ASP A 281 -13.16 21.45 6.87
N ALA A 282 -13.76 20.27 6.92
CA ALA A 282 -15.19 20.11 7.17
C ALA A 282 -15.58 20.52 8.61
N LEU A 283 -14.79 20.13 9.62
CA LEU A 283 -14.98 20.56 11.00
C LEU A 283 -14.85 22.09 11.16
N GLN A 284 -13.84 22.69 10.51
CA GLN A 284 -13.65 24.14 10.56
C GLN A 284 -14.79 24.88 9.85
N ARG A 285 -15.27 24.38 8.70
CA ARG A 285 -16.43 24.95 8.02
C ARG A 285 -17.69 24.86 8.89
N TRP A 286 -17.91 23.72 9.55
CA TRP A 286 -19.04 23.54 10.46
C TRP A 286 -19.05 24.60 11.56
N ALA A 287 -17.92 24.75 12.27
CA ALA A 287 -17.77 25.73 13.34
C ALA A 287 -17.94 27.18 12.84
N LEU A 288 -17.51 27.49 11.61
CA LEU A 288 -17.70 28.82 11.02
C LEU A 288 -19.14 29.08 10.60
N HIS A 289 -19.87 28.07 10.13
CA HIS A 289 -21.28 28.20 9.83
C HIS A 289 -22.10 28.45 11.10
N GLU A 290 -21.76 27.82 12.22
CA GLU A 290 -22.36 28.10 13.53
C GLU A 290 -22.03 29.51 14.02
N ARG A 291 -20.78 29.95 13.88
CA ARG A 291 -20.34 31.27 14.35
C ARG A 291 -20.84 32.42 13.47
N PHE A 292 -20.96 32.20 12.16
CA PHE A 292 -21.37 33.20 11.18
C PHE A 292 -22.55 32.70 10.32
N PRO A 293 -23.73 32.47 10.91
CA PRO A 293 -24.87 31.85 10.23
C PRO A 293 -25.51 32.72 9.15
N ARG A 294 -25.02 33.94 8.90
CA ARG A 294 -25.47 34.79 7.78
C ARG A 294 -24.50 34.80 6.60
N LEU A 295 -23.27 34.29 6.80
CA LEU A 295 -22.25 34.27 5.75
C LEU A 295 -22.47 33.03 4.87
N ARG A 296 -22.56 33.24 3.54
CA ARG A 296 -22.93 32.22 2.55
C ARG A 296 -22.12 32.36 1.27
N GLY A 297 -22.06 31.27 0.50
CA GLY A 297 -21.49 31.26 -0.85
C GLY A 297 -20.03 31.71 -0.89
N ALA A 298 -19.66 32.51 -1.89
CA ALA A 298 -18.28 32.96 -2.12
C ALA A 298 -17.70 33.77 -0.94
N ALA A 299 -18.52 34.59 -0.27
CA ALA A 299 -18.07 35.38 0.88
C ALA A 299 -17.70 34.48 2.08
N PHE A 300 -18.41 33.36 2.26
CA PHE A 300 -18.06 32.37 3.27
C PHE A 300 -16.74 31.67 2.94
N GLU A 301 -16.59 31.20 1.70
CA GLU A 301 -15.35 30.52 1.29
C GLU A 301 -14.14 31.45 1.37
N GLN A 302 -14.28 32.73 1.05
CA GLN A 302 -13.22 33.71 1.24
C GLN A 302 -12.82 33.82 2.73
N HIS A 303 -13.79 33.99 3.62
CA HIS A 303 -13.52 34.09 5.06
C HIS A 303 -12.91 32.81 5.64
N PHE A 304 -13.34 31.64 5.13
CA PHE A 304 -12.75 30.35 5.49
C PHE A 304 -11.29 30.25 5.04
N LEU A 305 -10.97 30.66 3.80
CA LEU A 305 -9.61 30.64 3.27
C LEU A 305 -8.68 31.63 4.00
N GLU A 306 -9.17 32.80 4.41
CA GLU A 306 -8.41 33.80 5.19
C GLU A 306 -7.97 33.28 6.57
N GLN A 307 -8.69 32.30 7.13
CA GLN A 307 -8.34 31.67 8.41
C GLN A 307 -7.40 30.46 8.26
N GLN A 308 -7.01 30.11 7.04
CA GLN A 308 -6.08 29.01 6.84
C GLN A 308 -4.64 29.43 7.12
N ARG A 309 -3.80 28.41 7.36
CA ARG A 309 -2.36 28.61 7.51
C ARG A 309 -1.74 29.25 6.27
N VAL A 310 -0.63 29.95 6.46
CA VAL A 310 0.17 30.48 5.35
C VAL A 310 0.78 29.32 4.57
N ALA A 311 0.58 29.33 3.26
CA ALA A 311 1.09 28.30 2.35
C ALA A 311 2.60 28.48 2.10
N SER A 312 3.34 27.37 2.12
CA SER A 312 4.74 27.28 1.71
C SER A 312 4.89 27.54 0.20
N PRO A 313 6.11 27.85 -0.31
CA PRO A 313 6.31 28.07 -1.75
C PRO A 313 5.83 26.91 -2.63
N ALA A 314 6.02 25.66 -2.21
CA ALA A 314 5.52 24.48 -2.92
C ALA A 314 4.00 24.43 -2.99
N GLU A 315 3.34 24.73 -1.88
CA GLU A 315 1.88 24.74 -1.79
C GLU A 315 1.29 25.90 -2.59
N GLN A 316 1.97 27.04 -2.68
CA GLN A 316 1.54 28.18 -3.50
C GLN A 316 1.47 27.82 -5.00
N VAL A 317 2.39 26.99 -5.50
CA VAL A 317 2.33 26.51 -6.90
C VAL A 317 1.07 25.67 -7.14
N LEU A 318 0.71 24.79 -6.19
CA LEU A 318 -0.53 24.00 -6.26
C LEU A 318 -1.78 24.88 -6.18
N LEU A 319 -1.82 25.82 -5.22
CA LEU A 319 -2.96 26.73 -5.02
C LEU A 319 -3.19 27.65 -6.24
N ARG A 320 -2.11 28.00 -6.96
CA ARG A 320 -2.16 28.78 -8.20
C ARG A 320 -2.88 28.02 -9.32
N ASP A 321 -2.50 26.77 -9.55
CA ASP A 321 -3.00 25.97 -10.68
C ASP A 321 -4.33 25.26 -10.36
N PHE A 322 -4.67 25.09 -9.07
CA PHE A 322 -5.88 24.41 -8.58
C PHE A 322 -6.70 25.32 -7.66
N PRO A 323 -7.37 26.36 -8.20
CA PRO A 323 -8.20 27.27 -7.42
C PRO A 323 -9.36 26.50 -6.77
N GLY A 324 -9.51 26.65 -5.45
CA GLY A 324 -10.46 25.91 -4.61
C GLY A 324 -9.81 24.85 -3.71
N LEU A 325 -8.53 24.55 -3.92
CA LEU A 325 -7.74 23.71 -3.03
C LEU A 325 -7.45 24.50 -1.74
N THR A 326 -7.54 23.85 -0.59
CA THR A 326 -7.20 24.47 0.69
C THR A 326 -5.70 24.37 0.95
N ALA A 327 -5.13 25.28 1.74
CA ALA A 327 -3.77 25.18 2.22
C ALA A 327 -3.53 23.84 2.94
N ARG A 328 -4.46 23.35 3.75
CA ARG A 328 -4.35 22.00 4.36
C ARG A 328 -4.31 20.90 3.29
N GLY A 329 -5.19 20.95 2.29
CA GLY A 329 -5.17 20.00 1.17
C GLY A 329 -3.88 20.06 0.34
N ALA A 330 -3.34 21.25 0.09
CA ALA A 330 -2.06 21.43 -0.59
C ALA A 330 -0.90 20.88 0.27
N ASN A 331 -0.94 21.06 1.60
CA ASN A 331 0.03 20.46 2.51
C ASN A 331 0.02 18.94 2.41
N GLU A 332 -1.18 18.35 2.45
CA GLU A 332 -1.37 16.91 2.42
C GLU A 332 -0.75 16.32 1.15
N ILE A 333 -1.00 16.95 0.00
CA ILE A 333 -0.40 16.56 -1.29
C ILE A 333 1.13 16.69 -1.24
N VAL A 334 1.66 17.81 -0.75
CA VAL A 334 3.12 18.05 -0.70
C VAL A 334 3.83 17.10 0.28
N GLN A 335 3.22 16.80 1.43
CA GLN A 335 3.77 15.87 2.44
C GLN A 335 3.78 14.41 1.96
N GLN A 336 2.86 14.05 1.06
CA GLN A 336 2.77 12.71 0.46
C GLN A 336 3.56 12.58 -0.84
N ALA A 337 4.02 13.70 -1.40
CA ALA A 337 4.75 13.76 -2.65
C ALA A 337 6.22 13.34 -2.49
N ASP A 338 6.79 12.83 -3.58
CA ASP A 338 8.24 12.64 -3.71
C ASP A 338 8.93 14.01 -3.62
N GLU A 339 9.93 14.12 -2.76
CA GLU A 339 10.62 15.39 -2.50
C GLU A 339 11.35 15.94 -3.73
N LEU A 340 11.91 15.06 -4.58
CA LEU A 340 12.54 15.46 -5.83
C LEU A 340 11.50 16.04 -6.81
N LEU A 341 10.27 15.56 -6.71
CA LEU A 341 9.15 16.05 -7.50
C LEU A 341 8.67 17.41 -6.98
N VAL A 342 8.66 17.62 -5.66
CA VAL A 342 8.36 18.92 -5.03
C VAL A 342 9.44 19.97 -5.32
N GLU A 343 10.73 19.63 -5.20
CA GLU A 343 11.85 20.50 -5.56
C GLU A 343 11.72 20.95 -7.03
N ARG A 344 11.50 20.00 -7.95
CA ARG A 344 11.28 20.29 -9.38
C ARG A 344 10.05 21.18 -9.62
N MET A 345 8.96 20.97 -8.89
CA MET A 345 7.74 21.78 -9.00
C MET A 345 8.01 23.23 -8.63
N VAL A 346 8.74 23.47 -7.54
CA VAL A 346 9.10 24.82 -7.07
C VAL A 346 10.07 25.48 -8.03
N ASP A 347 11.13 24.78 -8.43
CA ASP A 347 12.17 25.30 -9.33
C ASP A 347 11.60 25.67 -10.71
N ARG A 348 10.75 24.80 -11.26
CA ARG A 348 10.14 25.00 -12.58
C ARG A 348 8.83 25.80 -12.53
N GLN A 349 8.35 26.13 -11.33
CA GLN A 349 7.06 26.78 -11.10
C GLN A 349 5.89 26.07 -11.81
N ARG A 350 5.90 24.73 -11.86
CA ARG A 350 4.95 23.91 -12.63
C ARG A 350 4.56 22.65 -11.87
N VAL A 351 3.26 22.39 -11.72
CA VAL A 351 2.74 21.19 -11.03
C VAL A 351 2.95 19.94 -11.90
N PRO A 352 3.63 18.90 -11.40
CA PRO A 352 3.78 17.61 -12.10
C PRO A 352 2.46 16.83 -12.18
N LEU A 353 2.30 15.95 -13.17
CA LEU A 353 1.01 15.31 -13.45
C LEU A 353 0.48 14.47 -12.30
N ALA A 354 1.38 13.80 -11.55
CA ALA A 354 1.00 13.02 -10.38
C ALA A 354 0.35 13.86 -9.27
N LEU A 355 0.85 15.07 -9.01
CA LEU A 355 0.27 15.97 -7.99
C LEU A 355 -0.99 16.67 -8.52
N ALA A 356 -1.02 16.99 -9.81
CA ALA A 356 -2.20 17.52 -10.48
C ALA A 356 -3.38 16.54 -10.42
N GLU A 357 -3.13 15.23 -10.54
CA GLU A 357 -4.13 14.18 -10.36
C GLU A 357 -4.67 14.17 -8.92
N GLN A 358 -3.79 14.14 -7.91
CA GLN A 358 -4.18 14.17 -6.49
C GLN A 358 -4.99 15.44 -6.15
N ALA A 359 -4.56 16.60 -6.65
CA ALA A 359 -5.26 17.87 -6.45
C ALA A 359 -6.68 17.85 -7.04
N ARG A 360 -6.87 17.32 -8.26
CA ARG A 360 -8.20 17.20 -8.89
C ARG A 360 -9.13 16.30 -8.08
N TRP A 361 -8.61 15.21 -7.52
CA TRP A 361 -9.40 14.31 -6.68
C TRP A 361 -9.78 14.93 -5.35
N LEU A 362 -8.84 15.61 -4.69
CA LEU A 362 -9.13 16.28 -3.43
C LEU A 362 -10.14 17.42 -3.62
N LEU A 363 -10.07 18.15 -4.73
CA LEU A 363 -11.06 19.16 -5.12
C LEU A 363 -12.45 18.57 -5.36
N ARG A 364 -12.53 17.49 -6.14
CA ARG A 364 -13.79 16.77 -6.40
C ARG A 364 -14.43 16.33 -5.10
N ASP A 365 -13.67 15.68 -4.23
CA ASP A 365 -14.21 15.16 -2.99
C ASP A 365 -14.55 16.27 -1.97
N SER A 366 -13.79 17.36 -1.94
CA SER A 366 -14.12 18.56 -1.14
C SER A 366 -15.41 19.23 -1.61
N ARG A 367 -15.69 19.21 -2.92
CA ARG A 367 -16.98 19.67 -3.46
C ARG A 367 -18.13 18.76 -3.01
N LEU A 368 -17.92 17.44 -2.97
CA LEU A 368 -18.89 16.49 -2.41
C LEU A 368 -19.11 16.71 -0.90
N ASP A 369 -18.04 16.95 -0.13
CA ASP A 369 -18.12 17.22 1.31
C ASP A 369 -19.05 18.40 1.60
N ARG A 370 -18.88 19.49 0.87
CA ARG A 370 -19.70 20.70 1.01
C ARG A 370 -21.14 20.47 0.58
N ALA A 371 -21.37 19.70 -0.48
CA ALA A 371 -22.72 19.36 -0.92
C ALA A 371 -23.46 18.55 0.17
N CYS A 372 -22.80 17.55 0.74
CA CYS A 372 -23.36 16.68 1.79
C CYS A 372 -23.54 17.41 3.13
N ALA A 373 -22.60 18.28 3.51
CA ALA A 373 -22.70 19.05 4.75
C ALA A 373 -23.98 19.89 4.82
N GLY A 374 -24.38 20.50 3.69
CA GLY A 374 -25.62 21.28 3.57
C GLY A 374 -26.92 20.50 3.81
N LEU A 375 -26.89 19.15 3.75
CA LEU A 375 -28.07 18.34 4.07
C LEU A 375 -28.36 18.33 5.58
N ARG A 376 -27.31 18.44 6.41
CA ARG A 376 -27.43 18.41 7.89
C ARG A 376 -27.32 19.79 8.52
N GLN A 377 -26.60 20.71 7.88
CA GLN A 377 -26.42 22.09 8.34
C GLN A 377 -27.05 23.06 7.33
N ALA A 378 -28.19 23.65 7.68
CA ALA A 378 -28.94 24.55 6.80
C ALA A 378 -28.10 25.76 6.36
N GLU A 379 -27.15 26.17 7.19
CA GLU A 379 -26.21 27.25 6.92
C GLU A 379 -25.18 26.93 5.83
N ALA A 380 -24.92 25.65 5.59
CA ALA A 380 -23.96 25.18 4.61
C ALA A 380 -24.59 24.91 3.22
N VAL A 381 -25.91 25.07 3.09
CA VAL A 381 -26.63 24.83 1.84
C VAL A 381 -26.06 25.69 0.71
N ASN A 382 -25.70 25.02 -0.37
CA ASN A 382 -25.18 25.62 -1.60
C ASN A 382 -25.86 24.97 -2.82
N ALA A 383 -25.52 25.45 -4.02
CA ALA A 383 -26.12 24.97 -5.26
C ALA A 383 -25.91 23.46 -5.50
N ASP A 384 -24.82 22.87 -4.99
CA ASP A 384 -24.62 21.44 -5.08
C ASP A 384 -25.48 20.68 -4.07
N THR A 385 -25.66 21.19 -2.84
CA THR A 385 -26.63 20.63 -1.88
C THR A 385 -28.05 20.62 -2.44
N GLU A 386 -28.46 21.71 -3.11
CA GLU A 386 -29.76 21.83 -3.76
C GLU A 386 -29.98 20.73 -4.81
N ARG A 387 -29.02 20.55 -5.73
CA ARG A 387 -29.08 19.50 -6.74
C ARG A 387 -29.03 18.10 -6.12
N LEU A 388 -28.21 17.93 -5.10
CA LEU A 388 -28.05 16.67 -4.38
C LEU A 388 -29.36 16.23 -3.71
N ALA A 389 -30.02 17.14 -3.00
CA ALA A 389 -31.29 16.86 -2.33
C ALA A 389 -32.40 16.50 -3.31
N PHE A 390 -32.50 17.22 -4.44
CA PHE A 390 -33.45 16.91 -5.50
C PHE A 390 -33.15 15.56 -6.15
N GLY A 391 -31.89 15.29 -6.52
CA GLY A 391 -31.50 14.03 -7.16
C GLY A 391 -31.71 12.82 -6.27
N LEU A 392 -31.33 12.89 -4.99
CA LEU A 392 -31.54 11.81 -4.03
C LEU A 392 -33.02 11.50 -3.78
N LEU A 393 -33.88 12.52 -3.73
CA LEU A 393 -35.33 12.33 -3.63
C LEU A 393 -35.93 11.77 -4.92
N ASP A 394 -35.44 12.20 -6.08
CA ASP A 394 -35.89 11.72 -7.39
C ASP A 394 -35.62 10.21 -7.53
N GLU A 395 -34.46 9.74 -7.06
CA GLU A 395 -34.10 8.32 -7.06
C GLU A 395 -34.78 7.48 -5.98
N TRP A 396 -35.14 8.09 -4.84
CA TRP A 396 -35.78 7.37 -3.73
C TRP A 396 -37.29 7.17 -3.99
N LEU A 397 -37.95 8.14 -4.61
CA LEU A 397 -39.39 8.15 -4.77
C LEU A 397 -39.85 7.81 -6.19
N SER A 398 -41.04 7.22 -6.29
CA SER A 398 -41.73 7.07 -7.57
C SER A 398 -42.57 8.32 -7.86
N TRP A 399 -42.49 8.81 -9.09
CA TRP A 399 -43.14 10.05 -9.52
C TRP A 399 -44.26 9.78 -10.52
N PRO A 400 -45.48 10.32 -10.31
CA PRO A 400 -46.53 10.32 -11.33
C PRO A 400 -46.11 11.12 -12.57
N ASP A 401 -46.56 10.70 -13.75
CA ASP A 401 -46.31 11.40 -15.02
C ASP A 401 -46.85 12.85 -15.05
N THR A 402 -47.76 13.18 -14.14
CA THR A 402 -48.40 14.49 -14.02
C THR A 402 -47.67 15.46 -13.10
N GLN A 403 -46.71 15.01 -12.28
CA GLN A 403 -46.10 15.81 -11.22
C GLN A 403 -44.63 16.13 -11.51
N ARG A 404 -44.29 17.40 -11.38
CA ARG A 404 -42.91 17.89 -11.39
C ARG A 404 -42.70 18.96 -10.34
N ILE A 405 -41.55 18.92 -9.69
CA ILE A 405 -41.13 19.93 -8.72
C ILE A 405 -39.86 20.60 -9.25
N GLU A 406 -39.83 21.92 -9.25
CA GLU A 406 -38.67 22.70 -9.66
C GLU A 406 -38.17 23.63 -8.56
N LEU A 407 -36.86 23.69 -8.39
CA LEU A 407 -36.21 24.74 -7.61
C LEU A 407 -35.97 25.96 -8.50
N ARG A 408 -36.43 27.14 -8.09
CA ARG A 408 -36.23 28.40 -8.83
C ARG A 408 -35.81 29.50 -7.88
N GLU A 409 -35.07 30.49 -8.37
CA GLU A 409 -34.90 31.76 -7.64
C GLU A 409 -36.27 32.43 -7.46
N ALA A 410 -36.47 33.16 -6.37
CA ALA A 410 -37.74 33.85 -6.07
C ALA A 410 -38.10 34.99 -7.05
N GLU A 411 -37.28 35.23 -8.08
CA GLU A 411 -37.52 36.21 -9.13
C GLU A 411 -38.48 35.67 -10.21
N PRO A 412 -39.46 36.48 -10.66
CA PRO A 412 -40.38 36.07 -11.72
C PRO A 412 -39.63 35.70 -13.01
N GLY A 413 -39.86 34.49 -13.51
CA GLY A 413 -39.26 34.01 -14.78
C GLY A 413 -37.88 33.38 -14.67
N ALA A 414 -37.35 33.14 -13.46
CA ALA A 414 -36.08 32.44 -13.28
C ALA A 414 -36.12 31.00 -13.83
N MET A 415 -35.01 30.57 -14.46
CA MET A 415 -34.84 29.19 -14.90
C MET A 415 -34.73 28.23 -13.71
N ALA A 416 -35.13 26.97 -13.93
CA ALA A 416 -35.00 25.92 -12.91
C ALA A 416 -33.53 25.64 -12.58
N LEU A 417 -33.18 25.72 -11.31
CA LEU A 417 -31.86 25.41 -10.76
C LEU A 417 -31.67 23.90 -10.56
N ALA A 418 -32.75 23.20 -10.19
CA ALA A 418 -32.86 21.76 -10.04
C ALA A 418 -34.32 21.33 -10.27
N SER A 419 -34.56 20.06 -10.62
CA SER A 419 -35.91 19.53 -10.82
C SER A 419 -35.97 18.03 -10.54
N MET A 420 -37.12 17.55 -10.09
CA MET A 420 -37.43 16.13 -9.89
C MET A 420 -38.85 15.82 -10.39
N GLY A 421 -39.11 14.55 -10.70
CA GLY A 421 -40.35 14.09 -11.32
C GLY A 421 -40.39 14.19 -12.84
N ALA A 422 -41.55 13.90 -13.43
CA ALA A 422 -41.69 13.67 -14.86
C ALA A 422 -41.39 14.94 -15.69
N ARG A 423 -40.58 14.82 -16.74
CA ARG A 423 -40.22 15.96 -17.63
C ARG A 423 -41.41 16.48 -18.45
N SER A 424 -42.42 15.65 -18.68
CA SER A 424 -43.63 15.96 -19.43
C SER A 424 -44.83 16.35 -18.56
N ALA A 425 -44.62 16.54 -17.26
CA ALA A 425 -45.68 16.87 -16.31
C ALA A 425 -46.42 18.16 -16.68
N ALA A 426 -47.75 18.11 -16.61
CA ALA A 426 -48.59 19.28 -16.82
C ALA A 426 -48.61 20.20 -15.58
N GLU A 427 -48.43 19.64 -14.37
CA GLU A 427 -48.38 20.39 -13.12
C GLU A 427 -46.94 20.54 -12.63
N VAL A 428 -46.48 21.79 -12.54
CA VAL A 428 -45.14 22.14 -12.05
C VAL A 428 -45.27 22.96 -10.78
N SER A 429 -45.01 22.32 -9.64
CA SER A 429 -44.88 22.99 -8.34
C SER A 429 -43.46 23.54 -8.16
N VAL A 430 -43.32 24.58 -7.34
CA VAL A 430 -42.05 25.33 -7.25
C VAL A 430 -41.58 25.42 -5.80
N VAL A 431 -40.31 25.10 -5.57
CA VAL A 431 -39.59 25.54 -4.37
C VAL A 431 -38.88 26.85 -4.73
N ALA A 432 -39.31 27.96 -4.15
CA ALA A 432 -38.73 29.28 -4.39
C ALA A 432 -37.58 29.54 -3.41
N LYS A 433 -36.39 29.82 -3.95
CA LYS A 433 -35.19 30.19 -3.20
C LYS A 433 -35.16 31.69 -2.98
N GLY A 434 -35.14 32.12 -1.71
CA GLY A 434 -35.05 33.51 -1.30
C GLY A 434 -33.75 33.83 -0.57
N ARG A 435 -33.58 35.09 -0.15
CA ARG A 435 -32.37 35.55 0.57
C ARG A 435 -32.17 34.91 1.94
N HIS A 436 -33.24 34.42 2.57
CA HIS A 436 -33.25 33.95 3.96
C HIS A 436 -33.69 32.49 4.12
N GLY A 437 -34.06 31.81 3.04
CA GLY A 437 -34.59 30.44 3.09
C GLY A 437 -35.31 30.06 1.80
N TYR A 438 -36.11 29.00 1.89
CA TYR A 438 -36.89 28.44 0.80
C TYR A 438 -38.38 28.56 1.11
N GLN A 439 -39.23 28.60 0.09
CA GLN A 439 -40.68 28.56 0.24
C GLN A 439 -41.30 27.57 -0.75
N ALA A 440 -42.16 26.67 -0.26
CA ALA A 440 -42.90 25.75 -1.13
C ALA A 440 -44.15 26.44 -1.71
N LEU A 441 -44.27 26.41 -3.04
CA LEU A 441 -45.36 27.00 -3.81
C LEU A 441 -46.06 25.92 -4.64
N ASP A 442 -47.37 26.07 -4.81
CA ASP A 442 -48.18 25.23 -5.70
C ASP A 442 -47.97 25.57 -7.19
N GLY A 443 -48.69 24.86 -8.08
CA GLY A 443 -48.61 25.09 -9.53
C GLY A 443 -49.17 26.44 -10.01
N SER A 444 -49.86 27.19 -9.14
CA SER A 444 -50.33 28.56 -9.41
C SER A 444 -49.36 29.63 -8.90
N GLY A 445 -48.28 29.23 -8.20
CA GLY A 445 -47.30 30.13 -7.61
C GLY A 445 -47.71 30.67 -6.23
N LEU A 446 -48.74 30.11 -5.59
CA LEU A 446 -49.17 30.49 -4.24
C LEU A 446 -48.48 29.60 -3.18
N PRO A 447 -48.17 30.15 -1.98
CA PRO A 447 -47.57 29.36 -0.91
C PRO A 447 -48.47 28.22 -0.44
N LEU A 448 -47.88 27.04 -0.23
CA LEU A 448 -48.59 25.92 0.36
C LEU A 448 -48.99 26.21 1.82
N PRO A 449 -50.08 25.60 2.34
CA PRO A 449 -50.50 25.78 3.72
C PRO A 449 -49.38 25.42 4.70
N GLY A 450 -48.96 26.38 5.53
CA GLY A 450 -47.89 26.20 6.52
C GLY A 450 -46.46 26.50 6.01
N ALA A 451 -46.28 26.73 4.70
CA ALA A 451 -44.97 27.06 4.13
C ALA A 451 -44.55 28.51 4.44
N SER A 452 -43.34 28.68 4.96
CA SER A 452 -42.74 29.98 5.26
C SER A 452 -41.65 30.35 4.27
N ARG A 453 -41.29 31.64 4.18
CA ARG A 453 -40.15 32.12 3.35
C ARG A 453 -38.78 31.81 3.95
N ASN A 454 -38.76 31.41 5.21
CA ASN A 454 -37.55 31.08 5.96
C ASN A 454 -37.44 29.56 6.20
N ASP A 455 -38.22 28.74 5.50
CA ASP A 455 -38.11 27.29 5.64
C ASP A 455 -36.73 26.82 5.17
N SER A 456 -36.22 25.77 5.80
CA SER A 456 -35.03 25.08 5.30
C SER A 456 -35.35 24.41 3.96
N LEU A 457 -34.31 24.11 3.17
CA LEU A 457 -34.46 23.37 1.90
C LEU A 457 -35.27 22.08 2.11
N VAL A 458 -34.91 21.30 3.12
CA VAL A 458 -35.54 20.01 3.42
C VAL A 458 -37.00 20.18 3.89
N GLN A 459 -37.30 21.23 4.64
CA GLN A 459 -38.67 21.53 5.05
C GLN A 459 -39.55 21.93 3.85
N ALA A 460 -39.03 22.79 2.96
CA ALA A 460 -39.74 23.16 1.74
C ALA A 460 -39.95 21.96 0.79
N LEU A 461 -38.98 21.04 0.72
CA LEU A 461 -39.11 19.78 -0.01
C LEU A 461 -40.19 18.88 0.59
N LEU A 462 -40.20 18.70 1.92
CA LEU A 462 -41.19 17.89 2.61
C LEU A 462 -42.62 18.40 2.38
N TRP A 463 -42.81 19.73 2.32
CA TRP A 463 -44.10 20.35 1.99
C TRP A 463 -44.62 19.95 0.60
N GLN A 464 -43.74 19.75 -0.38
CA GLN A 464 -44.12 19.38 -1.75
C GLN A 464 -44.50 17.91 -1.93
N LEU A 465 -44.15 17.05 -0.96
CA LEU A 465 -44.44 15.61 -1.04
C LEU A 465 -45.89 15.32 -0.63
N ASN A 466 -46.56 14.46 -1.39
CA ASN A 466 -47.89 13.97 -1.07
C ASN A 466 -47.86 12.88 0.03
N ASP A 467 -49.03 12.51 0.57
CA ASP A 467 -49.11 11.54 1.67
C ASP A 467 -48.54 10.16 1.32
N ALA A 468 -48.73 9.69 0.08
CA ALA A 468 -48.18 8.41 -0.37
C ALA A 468 -46.65 8.44 -0.44
N GLN A 469 -46.07 9.54 -0.93
CA GLN A 469 -44.63 9.77 -0.96
C GLN A 469 -44.05 9.90 0.46
N ARG A 470 -44.71 10.61 1.36
CA ARG A 470 -44.31 10.69 2.78
C ARG A 470 -44.38 9.33 3.47
N GLN A 471 -45.38 8.51 3.17
CA GLN A 471 -45.46 7.14 3.67
C GLN A 471 -44.34 6.25 3.10
N ALA A 472 -43.98 6.42 1.82
CA ALA A 472 -42.88 5.69 1.19
C ALA A 472 -41.50 6.03 1.81
N LEU A 473 -41.35 7.23 2.36
CA LEU A 473 -40.16 7.64 3.12
C LEU A 473 -40.09 7.02 4.53
N GLY A 474 -41.14 6.37 5.02
CA GLY A 474 -41.18 5.80 6.37
C GLY A 474 -41.02 6.88 7.45
N ASP A 475 -40.11 6.66 8.39
CA ASP A 475 -39.79 7.64 9.45
C ASP A 475 -39.30 8.98 8.85
N ALA A 476 -38.55 8.94 7.73
CA ALA A 476 -38.04 10.14 7.08
C ALA A 476 -39.15 11.09 6.56
N GLY A 477 -40.38 10.61 6.40
CA GLY A 477 -41.53 11.43 5.99
C GLY A 477 -42.19 12.25 7.10
N ARG A 478 -41.77 12.08 8.38
CA ARG A 478 -42.44 12.68 9.54
C ARG A 478 -42.02 14.12 9.83
N SER A 479 -40.74 14.43 9.63
CA SER A 479 -40.18 15.74 9.96
C SER A 479 -39.02 16.09 9.02
N ALA A 480 -38.73 17.37 8.86
CA ALA A 480 -37.59 17.82 8.06
C ALA A 480 -36.25 17.35 8.65
N ALA A 481 -36.16 17.17 9.98
CA ALA A 481 -34.95 16.67 10.63
C ALA A 481 -34.69 15.19 10.30
N GLU A 482 -35.73 14.35 10.34
CA GLU A 482 -35.66 12.94 9.95
C GLU A 482 -35.36 12.79 8.45
N LEU A 483 -35.98 13.61 7.60
CA LEU A 483 -35.68 13.63 6.17
C LEU A 483 -34.22 14.04 5.89
N ALA A 484 -33.73 15.08 6.57
CA ALA A 484 -32.35 15.55 6.45
C ALA A 484 -31.34 14.46 6.85
N GLN A 485 -31.62 13.74 7.94
CA GLN A 485 -30.79 12.63 8.40
C GLN A 485 -30.79 11.48 7.39
N ALA A 486 -31.95 11.09 6.87
CA ALA A 486 -32.04 9.99 5.91
C ALA A 486 -31.37 10.33 4.57
N LEU A 487 -31.52 11.57 4.08
CA LEU A 487 -30.80 12.06 2.90
C LEU A 487 -29.28 12.03 3.11
N ALA A 488 -28.79 12.44 4.28
CA ALA A 488 -27.36 12.40 4.61
C ALA A 488 -26.82 10.96 4.69
N GLN A 489 -27.56 10.03 5.30
CA GLN A 489 -27.19 8.61 5.35
C GLN A 489 -27.15 7.97 3.95
N ARG A 490 -28.14 8.29 3.11
CA ARG A 490 -28.19 7.82 1.73
C ARG A 490 -27.05 8.40 0.89
N ALA A 491 -26.76 9.69 1.04
CA ALA A 491 -25.60 10.35 0.43
C ALA A 491 -24.28 9.69 0.85
N PHE A 492 -24.15 9.33 2.13
CA PHE A 492 -22.99 8.61 2.64
C PHE A 492 -22.85 7.21 2.01
N ALA A 493 -23.94 6.44 1.94
CA ALA A 493 -23.95 5.10 1.37
C ALA A 493 -23.69 5.09 -0.15
N GLN A 494 -24.17 6.10 -0.88
CA GLN A 494 -24.09 6.20 -2.34
C GLN A 494 -23.03 7.19 -2.81
N ARG A 495 -22.03 7.49 -1.96
CA ARG A 495 -21.07 8.58 -2.17
C ARG A 495 -20.36 8.58 -3.54
N GLY A 496 -20.08 7.40 -4.09
CA GLY A 496 -19.46 7.25 -5.42
C GLY A 496 -20.31 7.81 -6.56
N GLU A 497 -21.63 7.65 -6.46
CA GLU A 497 -22.60 8.01 -7.49
C GLU A 497 -23.00 9.50 -7.45
N LEU A 498 -22.79 10.18 -6.32
CA LEU A 498 -23.18 11.57 -6.12
C LEU A 498 -22.49 12.56 -7.07
N ALA A 499 -21.27 12.25 -7.51
CA ALA A 499 -20.56 13.11 -8.46
C ALA A 499 -21.29 13.21 -9.81
N THR A 500 -21.97 12.13 -10.21
CA THR A 500 -22.80 12.07 -11.42
C THR A 500 -24.03 12.95 -11.27
N LEU A 501 -24.70 12.88 -10.11
CA LEU A 501 -25.87 13.73 -9.80
C LEU A 501 -25.53 15.23 -9.85
N LEU A 502 -24.29 15.59 -9.51
CA LEU A 502 -23.81 16.97 -9.52
C LEU A 502 -23.21 17.42 -10.85
N GLY A 503 -23.26 16.57 -11.88
CA GLY A 503 -22.71 16.85 -13.21
C GLY A 503 -21.21 17.13 -13.18
N MET A 504 -20.47 16.55 -12.23
CA MET A 504 -19.03 16.73 -12.15
C MET A 504 -18.33 16.02 -13.31
N ALA A 505 -17.38 16.70 -13.95
CA ALA A 505 -16.57 16.07 -14.99
C ALA A 505 -15.86 14.83 -14.41
N PRO A 506 -15.87 13.68 -15.11
CA PRO A 506 -15.16 12.51 -14.65
C PRO A 506 -13.66 12.82 -14.61
N VAL A 507 -13.06 12.79 -13.43
CA VAL A 507 -11.61 12.93 -13.27
C VAL A 507 -10.99 11.59 -13.67
N GLY A 508 -10.61 11.43 -14.95
CA GLY A 508 -9.80 10.31 -15.47
C GLY A 508 -10.44 8.93 -15.29
N GLY A 509 -10.62 8.18 -16.38
CA GLY A 509 -11.13 6.82 -16.30
C GLY A 509 -10.30 5.94 -15.37
N ARG A 510 -10.98 5.46 -14.33
CA ARG A 510 -10.52 4.50 -13.33
C ARG A 510 -9.15 4.81 -12.78
N VAL A 511 -9.18 5.54 -11.68
CA VAL A 511 -8.34 5.43 -10.50
C VAL A 511 -8.68 6.70 -9.76
N ARG A 512 -9.42 6.59 -8.65
CA ARG A 512 -9.15 7.50 -7.54
C ARG A 512 -7.66 7.20 -7.29
N PRO A 513 -6.69 8.09 -7.61
CA PRO A 513 -5.30 7.89 -7.24
C PRO A 513 -5.43 7.45 -5.81
N PRO A 514 -4.90 6.27 -5.43
CA PRO A 514 -5.11 5.75 -4.10
C PRO A 514 -4.90 6.95 -3.21
N VAL A 515 -5.95 7.37 -2.48
CA VAL A 515 -5.73 8.38 -1.47
C VAL A 515 -4.69 7.69 -0.63
N ARG A 516 -3.44 8.11 -0.79
CA ARG A 516 -2.38 7.65 0.07
C ARG A 516 -2.80 8.29 1.37
N LEU A 517 -3.54 7.57 2.21
CA LEU A 517 -3.79 8.00 3.57
C LEU A 517 -2.42 8.00 4.24
N GLY A 518 -1.60 9.04 4.05
CA GLY A 518 -0.19 9.07 4.45
C GLY A 518 0.73 7.93 3.96
N ASP A 519 0.25 6.88 3.27
CA ASP A 519 0.88 5.57 3.41
C ASP A 519 0.67 4.50 2.30
N GLY A 520 -0.37 4.58 1.47
CA GLY A 520 -0.45 3.85 0.18
C GLY A 520 -1.02 2.43 0.17
N ARG A 521 -2.05 2.07 0.96
CA ARG A 521 -2.81 0.81 0.80
C ARG A 521 -4.35 0.94 0.85
N LEU A 522 -5.02 -0.01 0.19
CA LEU A 522 -6.46 -0.36 0.29
C LEU A 522 -6.61 -1.47 1.35
N GLY A 523 -7.73 -1.56 2.09
CA GLY A 523 -7.86 -2.54 3.19
C GLY A 523 -9.26 -3.14 3.39
N TYR A 524 -9.44 -3.86 4.51
CA TYR A 524 -10.67 -4.55 4.94
C TYR A 524 -11.14 -4.15 6.38
N PRO A 525 -12.40 -4.45 6.78
CA PRO A 525 -12.97 -4.17 8.10
C PRO A 525 -12.69 -5.30 9.11
N LEU A 526 -12.66 -4.98 10.41
CA LEU A 526 -12.38 -5.92 11.51
C LEU A 526 -13.60 -6.02 12.43
N ASN A 527 -14.24 -7.19 12.46
CA ASN A 527 -15.28 -7.52 13.45
C ASN A 527 -14.65 -8.15 14.70
N GLY A 528 -15.08 -7.71 15.88
CA GLY A 528 -14.66 -8.26 17.17
C GLY A 528 -15.63 -9.30 17.74
N ARG A 529 -15.09 -10.24 18.54
CA ARG A 529 -15.77 -10.95 19.66
C ARG A 529 -14.81 -11.90 20.42
N GLY A 530 -14.64 -11.65 21.74
CA GLY A 530 -14.58 -12.65 22.83
C GLY A 530 -13.25 -13.37 23.12
N GLU A 531 -12.59 -13.01 24.25
CA GLU A 531 -11.16 -13.21 24.52
C GLU A 531 -10.78 -14.46 25.37
N SER A 532 -9.55 -14.96 25.17
CA SER A 532 -8.85 -15.99 25.94
C SER A 532 -7.34 -15.63 26.04
N SER A 533 -6.51 -16.38 26.77
CA SER A 533 -5.04 -16.21 26.79
C SER A 533 -4.37 -16.28 25.42
N THR A 534 -5.01 -16.96 24.48
CA THR A 534 -4.63 -16.99 23.06
C THR A 534 -4.95 -15.65 22.40
N GLU A 535 -6.05 -15.00 22.80
CA GLU A 535 -6.43 -13.67 22.34
C GLU A 535 -5.49 -12.57 22.87
N ALA A 536 -4.96 -12.68 24.09
CA ALA A 536 -3.95 -11.73 24.60
C ALA A 536 -2.64 -11.82 23.80
N LEU A 537 -2.24 -13.02 23.40
CA LEU A 537 -1.11 -13.25 22.50
C LEU A 537 -1.45 -12.78 21.07
N HIS A 538 -2.68 -13.00 20.60
CA HIS A 538 -3.18 -12.51 19.32
C HIS A 538 -3.12 -10.99 19.26
N GLN A 539 -3.60 -10.31 20.30
CA GLN A 539 -3.52 -8.86 20.46
C GLN A 539 -2.07 -8.40 20.55
N ALA A 540 -1.22 -9.09 21.30
CA ALA A 540 0.19 -8.74 21.41
C ALA A 540 0.91 -8.84 20.05
N ILE A 541 0.65 -9.90 19.27
CA ILE A 541 1.23 -10.08 17.93
C ILE A 541 0.60 -9.11 16.94
N ARG A 542 -0.70 -8.84 17.00
CA ARG A 542 -1.39 -7.80 16.21
C ARG A 542 -0.84 -6.39 16.52
N ARG A 543 -0.32 -6.14 17.73
CA ARG A 543 0.41 -4.89 18.03
C ARG A 543 1.75 -4.80 17.29
N LEU A 544 2.46 -5.92 17.12
CA LEU A 544 3.71 -5.97 16.34
C LEU A 544 3.47 -6.02 14.83
N PHE A 545 2.42 -6.70 14.40
CA PHE A 545 2.04 -6.89 12.99
C PHE A 545 0.56 -6.52 12.78
N PRO A 546 0.24 -5.21 12.72
CA PRO A 546 -1.15 -4.74 12.60
C PRO A 546 -1.87 -5.18 11.33
N GLY A 547 -1.13 -5.60 10.31
CA GLY A 547 -1.66 -6.09 9.04
C GLY A 547 -1.84 -7.61 8.95
N PHE A 548 -1.63 -8.36 10.04
CA PHE A 548 -1.88 -9.80 10.06
C PHE A 548 -3.37 -10.09 10.04
N THR A 549 -3.77 -11.00 9.14
CA THR A 549 -5.07 -11.67 9.22
C THR A 549 -5.04 -12.73 10.32
N ASP A 550 -6.21 -13.20 10.75
CA ASP A 550 -6.30 -14.32 11.70
C ASP A 550 -5.56 -15.56 11.19
N ALA A 551 -5.71 -15.92 9.92
CA ALA A 551 -4.97 -17.02 9.31
C ALA A 551 -3.44 -16.83 9.33
N GLU A 552 -2.97 -15.59 9.16
CA GLU A 552 -1.53 -15.27 9.20
C GLU A 552 -0.98 -15.26 10.62
N LEU A 553 -1.79 -14.82 11.57
CA LEU A 553 -1.52 -14.85 12.99
C LEU A 553 -1.39 -16.30 13.48
N GLU A 554 -2.31 -17.18 13.07
CA GLU A 554 -2.25 -18.61 13.39
C GLU A 554 -1.08 -19.31 12.68
N ALA A 555 -0.84 -19.01 11.40
CA ALA A 555 0.31 -19.54 10.68
C ALA A 555 1.66 -19.10 11.32
N PHE A 556 1.67 -17.89 11.89
CA PHE A 556 2.78 -17.31 12.61
C PHE A 556 2.98 -17.98 13.99
N LEU A 557 1.92 -18.22 14.74
CA LEU A 557 1.96 -18.96 16.02
C LEU A 557 2.41 -20.41 15.82
N ALA A 558 1.88 -21.07 14.80
CA ALA A 558 2.29 -22.40 14.38
C ALA A 558 3.76 -22.44 13.91
N SER A 559 4.33 -21.30 13.49
CA SER A 559 5.75 -21.23 13.12
C SER A 559 6.69 -21.22 14.32
N ALA A 560 6.26 -20.67 15.45
CA ALA A 560 7.00 -20.71 16.71
C ALA A 560 7.05 -22.14 17.27
N ASP A 561 5.93 -22.85 17.20
CA ASP A 561 5.81 -24.24 17.64
C ASP A 561 6.69 -25.19 16.81
N ARG A 562 6.72 -25.00 15.48
CA ARG A 562 7.65 -25.71 14.57
C ARG A 562 9.13 -25.47 14.87
N GLN A 563 9.48 -24.35 15.51
CA GLN A 563 10.85 -24.04 15.92
C GLN A 563 11.17 -24.59 17.32
N GLY A 564 10.22 -25.25 18.00
CA GLY A 564 10.38 -25.74 19.37
C GLY A 564 10.43 -24.62 20.42
N VAL A 565 9.87 -23.46 20.09
CA VAL A 565 9.92 -22.25 20.90
C VAL A 565 8.51 -21.88 21.33
N THR A 566 8.31 -21.53 22.61
CA THR A 566 6.97 -21.12 23.06
C THR A 566 6.51 -19.86 22.29
N PRO A 567 5.23 -19.74 21.91
CA PRO A 567 4.73 -18.60 21.15
C PRO A 567 5.04 -17.24 21.80
N TRP A 568 5.04 -17.18 23.12
CA TRP A 568 5.49 -16.02 23.90
C TRP A 568 6.98 -15.72 23.76
N HIS A 569 7.84 -16.74 23.76
CA HIS A 569 9.28 -16.54 23.54
C HIS A 569 9.56 -16.02 22.12
N HIS A 570 8.84 -16.51 21.12
CA HIS A 570 8.93 -15.98 19.75
C HIS A 570 8.40 -14.54 19.65
N TYR A 571 7.29 -14.23 20.33
CA TYR A 571 6.79 -12.86 20.47
C TYR A 571 7.82 -11.93 21.13
N PHE A 572 8.48 -12.35 22.22
CA PHE A 572 9.50 -11.54 22.88
C PHE A 572 10.75 -11.35 22.04
N GLN A 573 11.17 -12.37 21.27
CA GLN A 573 12.24 -12.21 20.28
C GLN A 573 11.90 -11.12 19.26
N LEU A 574 10.66 -11.10 18.75
CA LEU A 574 10.24 -10.07 17.79
C LEU A 574 10.05 -8.70 18.43
N ARG A 575 9.57 -8.64 19.66
CA ARG A 575 9.52 -7.39 20.42
C ARG A 575 10.92 -6.81 20.61
N GLU A 576 11.91 -7.66 20.88
CA GLU A 576 13.31 -7.26 20.98
C GLU A 576 13.89 -6.84 19.63
N GLN A 577 13.57 -7.55 18.54
CA GLN A 577 13.92 -7.13 17.18
C GLN A 577 13.32 -5.76 16.83
N SER A 578 12.04 -5.53 17.14
CA SER A 578 11.37 -4.24 16.94
C SER A 578 12.07 -3.14 17.73
N ARG A 579 12.44 -3.41 18.98
CA ARG A 579 13.17 -2.46 19.84
C ARG A 579 14.55 -2.13 19.27
N LEU A 580 15.30 -3.13 18.83
CA LEU A 580 16.63 -2.96 18.22
C LEU A 580 16.54 -2.21 16.89
N LEU A 581 15.53 -2.53 16.07
CA LEU A 581 15.24 -1.81 14.84
C LEU A 581 14.92 -0.34 15.12
N ASP A 582 14.02 -0.07 16.07
CA ASP A 582 13.64 1.28 16.45
C ASP A 582 14.83 2.09 16.97
N SER A 583 15.67 1.48 17.81
CA SER A 583 16.91 2.09 18.28
C SER A 583 17.84 2.44 17.12
N ALA A 584 18.11 1.49 16.22
CA ALA A 584 19.01 1.71 15.09
C ALA A 584 18.49 2.78 14.12
N LEU A 585 17.18 2.82 13.89
CA LEU A 585 16.54 3.83 13.06
C LEU A 585 16.54 5.21 13.72
N SER A 586 16.33 5.29 15.03
CA SER A 586 16.46 6.53 15.81
C SER A 586 17.89 7.05 15.79
N ASP A 587 18.89 6.20 16.00
CA ASP A 587 20.32 6.55 15.92
C ASP A 587 20.69 7.08 14.55
N TRP A 588 20.24 6.38 13.50
CA TRP A 588 20.43 6.80 12.12
C TRP A 588 19.76 8.15 11.83
N ARG A 589 18.56 8.38 12.37
CA ARG A 589 17.86 9.66 12.23
C ARG A 589 18.61 10.78 12.96
N ARG A 590 19.14 10.53 14.17
CA ARG A 590 19.96 11.48 14.94
C ARG A 590 21.25 11.87 14.22
N ALA A 591 21.85 10.92 13.48
CA ALA A 591 23.03 11.17 12.66
C ALA A 591 22.75 11.98 11.36
N SER A 592 21.60 12.65 11.24
CA SER A 592 21.27 13.51 10.09
C SER A 592 22.09 14.80 10.09
N ALA A 593 22.56 15.24 8.92
CA ALA A 593 23.31 16.47 8.73
C ALA A 593 22.44 17.76 8.81
N GLY A 594 21.13 17.64 9.05
CA GLY A 594 20.22 18.78 9.17
C GLY A 594 18.74 18.38 9.24
N PRO A 595 17.84 19.34 9.55
CA PRO A 595 16.43 19.07 9.82
C PRO A 595 15.68 18.46 8.62
N VAL A 596 16.01 18.88 7.39
CA VAL A 596 15.42 18.31 6.16
C VAL A 596 15.80 16.83 6.03
N GLN A 597 17.07 16.48 6.21
CA GLN A 597 17.51 15.08 6.17
C GLN A 597 16.92 14.26 7.32
N ASN A 598 16.71 14.86 8.49
CA ASN A 598 16.04 14.21 9.62
C ASN A 598 14.61 13.79 9.27
N VAL A 599 13.83 14.67 8.63
CA VAL A 599 12.47 14.38 8.16
C VAL A 599 12.48 13.26 7.10
N ARG A 600 13.41 13.32 6.14
CA ARG A 600 13.58 12.24 5.13
C ARG A 600 13.88 10.89 5.78
N ARG A 601 14.81 10.88 6.75
CA ARG A 601 15.18 9.67 7.50
C ARG A 601 14.03 9.19 8.38
N ALA A 602 13.23 10.08 8.97
CA ALA A 602 12.02 9.72 9.71
C ALA A 602 11.01 8.98 8.82
N TRP A 603 10.79 9.48 7.59
CA TRP A 603 9.90 8.81 6.64
C TRP A 603 10.45 7.43 6.25
N VAL A 604 11.72 7.34 5.85
CA VAL A 604 12.34 6.06 5.46
C VAL A 604 12.38 5.07 6.63
N ALA A 605 12.66 5.53 7.85
CA ALA A 605 12.58 4.72 9.06
C ALA A 605 11.18 4.14 9.26
N ARG A 606 10.13 4.93 9.03
CA ARG A 606 8.74 4.46 9.09
C ARG A 606 8.47 3.37 8.06
N VAL A 607 8.96 3.51 6.83
CA VAL A 607 8.77 2.51 5.76
C VAL A 607 9.54 1.21 6.05
N ILE A 608 10.79 1.31 6.53
CA ILE A 608 11.57 0.14 6.97
C ILE A 608 10.85 -0.58 8.11
N ARG A 609 10.32 0.16 9.10
CA ARG A 609 9.51 -0.39 10.18
C ARG A 609 8.28 -1.11 9.63
N ARG A 610 7.51 -0.50 8.73
CA ARG A 610 6.31 -1.13 8.14
C ARG A 610 6.63 -2.38 7.33
N ALA A 611 7.75 -2.40 6.60
CA ALA A 611 8.21 -3.59 5.91
C ALA A 611 8.57 -4.72 6.88
N TRP A 612 9.23 -4.40 8.00
CA TRP A 612 9.46 -5.36 9.08
C TRP A 612 8.14 -5.87 9.68
N GLN A 613 7.19 -4.97 9.89
CA GLN A 613 5.83 -5.24 10.37
C GLN A 613 4.93 -5.91 9.30
N ARG A 614 5.46 -6.32 8.15
CA ARG A 614 4.74 -7.09 7.11
C ARG A 614 3.54 -6.34 6.49
N GLN A 615 3.61 -5.00 6.53
CA GLN A 615 2.55 -4.11 6.05
C GLN A 615 2.74 -3.66 4.59
N HIS A 616 3.45 -4.38 3.73
CA HIS A 616 3.44 -4.13 2.28
C HIS A 616 3.54 -5.43 1.48
N ARG A 617 2.53 -5.71 0.65
CA ARG A 617 2.42 -6.91 -0.19
C ARG A 617 1.88 -6.55 -1.56
N ASP A 618 2.37 -7.25 -2.57
CA ASP A 618 1.84 -7.23 -3.93
C ASP A 618 1.96 -8.65 -4.52
N GLY A 619 0.87 -9.16 -5.08
CA GLY A 619 0.77 -10.54 -5.57
C GLY A 619 1.08 -11.63 -4.52
N GLY A 620 0.79 -11.37 -3.24
CA GLY A 620 1.07 -12.30 -2.12
C GLY A 620 2.48 -12.21 -1.52
N ASN A 621 3.41 -11.47 -2.15
CA ASN A 621 4.80 -11.35 -1.71
C ASN A 621 5.05 -10.05 -0.95
N TYR A 622 5.86 -10.09 0.12
CA TYR A 622 6.24 -8.88 0.86
C TYR A 622 7.29 -8.05 0.12
N GLN A 623 7.19 -6.73 0.26
CA GLN A 623 8.10 -5.80 -0.41
C GLN A 623 8.48 -4.59 0.43
N LEU A 624 9.70 -4.09 0.22
CA LEU A 624 10.18 -2.80 0.73
C LEU A 624 10.48 -1.90 -0.46
N LEU A 625 9.67 -0.85 -0.64
CA LEU A 625 9.79 0.09 -1.74
C LEU A 625 10.06 1.50 -1.20
N ILE A 626 11.22 2.05 -1.50
CA ILE A 626 11.61 3.41 -1.17
C ILE A 626 12.01 4.09 -2.48
N HIS A 627 11.39 5.21 -2.79
CA HIS A 627 11.64 5.96 -4.02
C HIS A 627 11.77 7.46 -3.72
N GLY A 628 12.84 8.10 -4.20
CA GLY A 628 12.99 9.56 -4.25
C GLY A 628 13.58 10.23 -3.01
N TRP A 629 13.72 9.48 -1.90
CA TRP A 629 14.14 10.04 -0.62
C TRP A 629 15.66 10.09 -0.48
N ARG A 630 16.23 11.30 -0.58
CA ARG A 630 17.68 11.56 -0.44
C ARG A 630 18.14 11.55 1.02
N VAL A 631 18.33 10.35 1.57
CA VAL A 631 18.69 10.13 2.99
C VAL A 631 20.19 10.13 3.29
N GLY A 632 21.02 10.26 2.26
CA GLY A 632 22.47 10.14 2.36
C GLY A 632 22.89 8.67 2.38
N ARG A 633 23.13 8.11 3.58
CA ARG A 633 23.44 6.68 3.77
C ARG A 633 22.25 5.95 4.36
N LEU A 634 22.11 4.67 4.05
CA LEU A 634 21.11 3.78 4.66
C LEU A 634 21.44 3.48 6.14
N PRO A 635 20.44 3.08 6.97
CA PRO A 635 20.70 2.71 8.35
C PRO A 635 21.50 1.42 8.44
N ARG A 636 22.36 1.31 9.47
CA ARG A 636 22.98 0.04 9.82
C ARG A 636 22.00 -0.79 10.63
N LEU A 637 21.44 -1.83 10.01
CA LEU A 637 20.49 -2.71 10.67
C LEU A 637 21.21 -3.74 11.57
N PRO A 638 20.80 -3.91 12.84
CA PRO A 638 21.38 -4.90 13.74
C PRO A 638 21.23 -6.33 13.20
N GLU A 639 22.14 -7.23 13.56
CA GLU A 639 22.14 -8.63 13.10
C GLU A 639 20.90 -9.40 13.55
N ALA A 640 20.37 -9.10 14.73
CA ALA A 640 19.18 -9.74 15.26
C ALA A 640 17.90 -9.40 14.47
N VAL A 641 17.87 -8.30 13.70
CA VAL A 641 16.66 -7.85 12.99
C VAL A 641 16.55 -8.55 11.64
N ASP A 642 15.49 -9.35 11.45
CA ASP A 642 15.30 -10.14 10.23
C ASP A 642 14.31 -9.49 9.22
N PHE A 643 14.68 -9.51 7.94
CA PHE A 643 13.83 -9.11 6.81
C PHE A 643 13.71 -10.23 5.74
N SER A 644 13.99 -11.49 6.11
CA SER A 644 13.94 -12.64 5.21
C SER A 644 12.58 -12.91 4.55
N HIS A 645 11.48 -12.31 5.05
CA HIS A 645 10.17 -12.40 4.41
C HIS A 645 10.03 -11.49 3.18
N VAL A 646 10.89 -10.48 3.01
CA VAL A 646 10.83 -9.52 1.91
C VAL A 646 11.35 -10.17 0.62
N ALA A 647 10.48 -10.28 -0.38
CA ALA A 647 10.81 -10.86 -1.68
C ALA A 647 11.19 -9.79 -2.72
N ARG A 648 10.73 -8.54 -2.57
CA ARG A 648 11.08 -7.44 -3.47
C ARG A 648 11.64 -6.25 -2.68
N LEU A 649 12.83 -5.79 -3.07
CA LEU A 649 13.49 -4.63 -2.48
C LEU A 649 13.76 -3.60 -3.58
N ALA A 650 13.14 -2.43 -3.48
CA ALA A 650 13.39 -1.32 -4.40
C ALA A 650 13.84 -0.08 -3.62
N LEU A 651 15.02 0.44 -3.94
CA LEU A 651 15.62 1.64 -3.37
C LEU A 651 15.96 2.59 -4.52
N ARG A 652 14.95 3.25 -5.09
CA ARG A 652 15.07 3.97 -6.37
C ARG A 652 15.28 5.46 -6.17
N ASN A 653 16.14 6.09 -6.97
CA ASN A 653 16.27 7.56 -6.98
C ASN A 653 16.57 8.19 -5.59
N MET A 654 17.35 7.52 -4.76
CA MET A 654 17.67 7.96 -3.39
C MET A 654 19.01 8.71 -3.30
N SER A 655 19.70 8.89 -4.44
CA SER A 655 21.05 9.48 -4.52
C SER A 655 22.08 8.75 -3.64
N LEU A 656 21.94 7.42 -3.48
CA LEU A 656 22.87 6.61 -2.70
C LEU A 656 24.20 6.47 -3.43
N LEU A 657 25.31 6.78 -2.75
CA LEU A 657 26.67 6.60 -3.28
C LEU A 657 27.18 5.17 -3.12
N GLU A 658 26.74 4.52 -2.04
CA GLU A 658 27.07 3.14 -1.68
C GLU A 658 25.90 2.51 -0.93
N ILE A 659 25.85 1.18 -0.90
CA ILE A 659 24.92 0.43 -0.07
C ILE A 659 25.74 -0.24 1.04
N GLU A 660 25.36 0.03 2.29
CA GLU A 660 25.99 -0.58 3.46
C GLU A 660 25.83 -2.11 3.41
N PRO A 661 26.92 -2.90 3.52
CA PRO A 661 26.85 -4.36 3.42
C PRO A 661 25.85 -4.97 4.40
N ALA A 662 25.86 -4.49 5.66
CA ALA A 662 24.99 -4.95 6.72
C ALA A 662 23.49 -4.70 6.44
N PHE A 663 23.16 -3.76 5.55
CA PHE A 663 21.78 -3.52 5.15
C PHE A 663 21.27 -4.65 4.24
N LEU A 664 21.96 -4.94 3.13
CA LEU A 664 21.54 -5.99 2.19
C LEU A 664 21.52 -7.39 2.81
N GLN A 665 22.42 -7.65 3.76
CA GLN A 665 22.49 -8.94 4.48
C GLN A 665 21.21 -9.29 5.26
N ARG A 666 20.33 -8.31 5.55
CA ARG A 666 19.05 -8.59 6.23
C ARG A 666 17.97 -9.11 5.27
N PHE A 667 18.16 -8.96 3.97
CA PHE A 667 17.18 -9.25 2.93
C PHE A 667 17.50 -10.54 2.15
N SER A 668 17.85 -11.61 2.86
CA SER A 668 18.46 -12.83 2.29
C SER A 668 17.61 -13.61 1.28
N ARG A 669 16.29 -13.40 1.24
CA ARG A 669 15.37 -14.09 0.31
C ARG A 669 14.73 -13.16 -0.74
N VAL A 670 15.37 -12.03 -1.04
CA VAL A 670 14.92 -11.14 -2.11
C VAL A 670 15.08 -11.82 -3.47
N HIS A 671 14.00 -11.81 -4.25
CA HIS A 671 13.91 -12.32 -5.61
C HIS A 671 14.06 -11.20 -6.66
N SER A 672 13.66 -9.97 -6.33
CA SER A 672 13.84 -8.79 -7.19
C SER A 672 14.46 -7.64 -6.41
N LEU A 673 15.62 -7.17 -6.86
CA LEU A 673 16.35 -6.04 -6.30
C LEU A 673 16.44 -4.92 -7.34
N ASP A 674 15.94 -3.75 -6.99
CA ASP A 674 15.96 -2.58 -7.84
C ASP A 674 16.64 -1.40 -7.13
N LEU A 675 17.81 -1.01 -7.63
CA LEU A 675 18.61 0.12 -7.14
C LEU A 675 18.74 1.21 -8.21
N ARG A 676 17.79 1.32 -9.14
CA ARG A 676 17.88 2.25 -10.26
C ARG A 676 17.94 3.73 -9.81
N GLY A 677 18.64 4.55 -10.59
CA GLY A 677 18.63 6.00 -10.41
C GLY A 677 19.38 6.50 -9.17
N ASN A 678 20.32 5.71 -8.64
CA ASN A 678 21.19 6.14 -7.55
C ASN A 678 22.52 6.67 -8.11
N LEU A 679 23.49 6.92 -7.24
CA LEU A 679 24.83 7.39 -7.59
C LEU A 679 25.89 6.31 -7.32
N LEU A 680 25.51 5.03 -7.42
CA LEU A 680 26.39 3.91 -7.11
C LEU A 680 27.56 3.87 -8.08
N THR A 681 28.79 3.77 -7.56
CA THR A 681 30.01 3.74 -8.38
C THR A 681 30.54 2.33 -8.63
N ALA A 682 30.03 1.34 -7.89
CA ALA A 682 30.37 -0.07 -8.02
C ALA A 682 29.15 -0.96 -7.72
N VAL A 683 29.21 -2.22 -8.15
CA VAL A 683 28.24 -3.25 -7.74
C VAL A 683 28.33 -3.42 -6.22
N PRO A 684 27.23 -3.28 -5.45
CA PRO A 684 27.27 -3.31 -4.00
C PRO A 684 27.88 -4.59 -3.39
N PRO A 685 28.67 -4.49 -2.31
CA PRO A 685 29.10 -5.65 -1.54
C PRO A 685 27.92 -6.34 -0.85
N SER A 686 28.05 -7.64 -0.56
CA SER A 686 26.99 -8.51 -0.02
C SER A 686 25.83 -8.81 -0.97
N ILE A 687 25.81 -8.24 -2.18
CA ILE A 687 24.81 -8.63 -3.20
C ILE A 687 24.96 -10.11 -3.58
N GLU A 688 26.19 -10.63 -3.54
CA GLU A 688 26.53 -12.04 -3.80
C GLU A 688 25.88 -13.02 -2.82
N GLN A 689 25.37 -12.54 -1.68
CA GLN A 689 24.67 -13.35 -0.68
C GLN A 689 23.18 -13.50 -1.00
N LEU A 690 22.65 -12.72 -1.94
CA LEU A 690 21.24 -12.76 -2.38
C LEU A 690 21.04 -13.89 -3.39
N VAL A 691 21.25 -15.14 -2.97
CA VAL A 691 21.29 -16.32 -3.86
C VAL A 691 19.94 -16.66 -4.51
N GLU A 692 18.85 -16.09 -3.98
CA GLU A 692 17.48 -16.23 -4.50
C GLU A 692 17.12 -15.20 -5.57
N LEU A 693 18.03 -14.27 -5.90
CA LEU A 693 17.76 -13.16 -6.80
C LEU A 693 17.53 -13.64 -8.25
N GLY A 694 16.36 -13.33 -8.79
CA GLY A 694 15.95 -13.57 -10.17
C GLY A 694 16.00 -12.31 -11.05
N GLU A 695 15.76 -11.13 -10.46
CA GLU A 695 15.78 -9.86 -11.17
C GLU A 695 16.67 -8.84 -10.46
N LEU A 696 17.61 -8.25 -11.20
CA LEU A 696 18.50 -7.22 -10.68
C LEU A 696 18.50 -6.00 -11.61
N ASN A 697 18.05 -4.88 -11.08
CA ASN A 697 18.09 -3.59 -11.77
C ASN A 697 19.09 -2.65 -11.07
N LEU A 698 20.17 -2.33 -11.78
CA LEU A 698 21.22 -1.39 -11.40
C LEU A 698 21.29 -0.19 -12.36
N ALA A 699 20.23 0.03 -13.13
CA ALA A 699 20.19 1.05 -14.16
C ALA A 699 20.39 2.48 -13.63
N GLU A 700 20.79 3.39 -14.52
CA GLU A 700 20.90 4.84 -14.24
C GLU A 700 21.74 5.12 -12.99
N ASN A 701 22.90 4.47 -12.88
CA ASN A 701 23.89 4.68 -11.82
C ASN A 701 25.25 5.14 -12.42
N HIS A 702 26.31 5.18 -11.62
CA HIS A 702 27.66 5.53 -12.05
C HIS A 702 28.62 4.33 -11.97
N ILE A 703 28.11 3.12 -12.16
CA ILE A 703 28.87 1.89 -11.91
C ILE A 703 29.98 1.75 -12.95
N VAL A 704 31.21 1.59 -12.46
CA VAL A 704 32.34 1.09 -13.23
C VAL A 704 32.52 -0.38 -12.89
N LEU A 705 32.50 -1.25 -13.89
CA LEU A 705 32.50 -2.69 -13.65
C LEU A 705 33.92 -3.19 -13.38
N THR A 706 34.23 -3.44 -12.11
CA THR A 706 35.49 -4.04 -11.66
C THR A 706 35.45 -5.57 -11.77
N HIS A 707 36.61 -6.22 -11.62
CA HIS A 707 36.67 -7.69 -11.56
C HIS A 707 35.89 -8.23 -10.36
N GLU A 708 36.04 -7.60 -9.19
CA GLU A 708 35.28 -7.93 -7.99
C GLU A 708 33.77 -7.76 -8.20
N GLY A 709 33.34 -6.65 -8.80
CA GLY A 709 31.92 -6.45 -9.14
C GLY A 709 31.38 -7.53 -10.09
N SER A 710 32.19 -7.98 -11.05
CA SER A 710 31.83 -9.09 -11.95
C SER A 710 31.72 -10.43 -11.22
N GLN A 711 32.62 -10.72 -10.26
CA GLN A 711 32.54 -11.91 -9.42
C GLN A 711 31.29 -11.91 -8.53
N ARG A 712 30.93 -10.75 -7.96
CA ARG A 712 29.70 -10.60 -7.17
C ARG A 712 28.46 -10.90 -8.00
N LEU A 713 28.39 -10.37 -9.22
CA LEU A 713 27.30 -10.69 -10.15
C LEU A 713 27.29 -12.17 -10.50
N ALA A 714 28.44 -12.79 -10.76
CA ALA A 714 28.56 -14.20 -11.16
C ALA A 714 28.06 -15.19 -10.08
N ALA A 715 28.01 -14.78 -8.80
CA ALA A 715 27.47 -15.57 -7.69
C ALA A 715 25.93 -15.72 -7.73
N LEU A 716 25.24 -14.88 -8.51
CA LEU A 716 23.77 -14.82 -8.56
C LEU A 716 23.19 -15.90 -9.50
N HIS A 717 23.38 -17.18 -9.18
CA HIS A 717 23.08 -18.29 -10.09
C HIS A 717 21.60 -18.41 -10.53
N ARG A 718 20.66 -17.80 -9.80
CA ARG A 718 19.23 -17.79 -10.13
C ARG A 718 18.78 -16.60 -10.99
N LEU A 719 19.69 -15.68 -11.32
CA LEU A 719 19.38 -14.46 -12.04
C LEU A 719 18.85 -14.76 -13.46
N VAL A 720 17.70 -14.16 -13.79
CA VAL A 720 16.99 -14.28 -15.07
C VAL A 720 17.08 -12.99 -15.88
N SER A 721 17.02 -11.84 -15.20
CA SER A 721 17.11 -10.51 -15.80
C SER A 721 18.14 -9.64 -15.08
N LEU A 722 19.02 -9.00 -15.86
CA LEU A 722 20.01 -8.04 -15.38
C LEU A 722 19.94 -6.76 -16.20
N ASP A 723 19.60 -5.64 -15.54
CA ASP A 723 19.60 -4.31 -16.14
C ASP A 723 20.75 -3.46 -15.59
N LEU A 724 21.64 -3.02 -16.48
CA LEU A 724 22.80 -2.18 -16.21
C LEU A 724 22.77 -0.89 -17.04
N HIS A 725 21.64 -0.54 -17.69
CA HIS A 725 21.63 0.57 -18.64
C HIS A 725 22.00 1.90 -17.97
N GLY A 726 22.61 2.81 -18.74
CA GLY A 726 22.97 4.14 -18.24
C GLY A 726 24.15 4.18 -17.25
N ASN A 727 24.98 3.14 -17.17
CA ASN A 727 26.19 3.09 -16.32
C ASN A 727 27.48 3.16 -17.13
N LEU A 728 28.54 3.82 -16.66
CA LEU A 728 29.84 3.84 -17.36
C LEU A 728 30.68 2.58 -17.08
N LEU A 729 30.17 1.41 -17.47
CA LEU A 729 30.72 0.11 -17.07
C LEU A 729 32.19 -0.08 -17.47
N GLY A 730 32.60 0.42 -18.64
CA GLY A 730 33.94 0.26 -19.22
C GLY A 730 34.26 -1.16 -19.74
N ARG A 731 33.65 -2.20 -19.16
CA ARG A 731 33.72 -3.61 -19.60
C ARG A 731 32.38 -4.32 -19.39
N ALA A 732 32.19 -5.45 -20.07
CA ALA A 732 31.00 -6.29 -19.90
C ALA A 732 31.12 -7.26 -18.70
N PRO A 733 30.00 -7.68 -18.08
CA PRO A 733 30.00 -8.64 -16.97
C PRO A 733 30.27 -10.08 -17.42
N GLU A 734 30.84 -10.87 -16.51
CA GLU A 734 31.03 -12.30 -16.72
C GLU A 734 29.71 -13.06 -16.47
N VAL A 735 29.01 -13.43 -17.54
CA VAL A 735 27.69 -14.10 -17.44
C VAL A 735 27.74 -15.62 -17.51
N ARG A 736 28.92 -16.22 -17.68
CA ARG A 736 29.05 -17.68 -17.92
C ARG A 736 28.52 -18.53 -16.75
N ALA A 737 28.62 -18.01 -15.52
CA ALA A 737 28.11 -18.64 -14.31
C ALA A 737 26.60 -18.44 -14.09
N LEU A 738 25.98 -17.51 -14.83
CA LEU A 738 24.56 -17.15 -14.72
C LEU A 738 23.70 -18.05 -15.60
N ARG A 739 23.52 -19.30 -15.15
CA ARG A 739 22.88 -20.38 -15.94
C ARG A 739 21.39 -20.13 -16.27
N ARG A 740 20.75 -19.16 -15.62
CA ARG A 740 19.34 -18.82 -15.86
C ARG A 740 19.14 -17.47 -16.56
N LEU A 741 20.21 -16.71 -16.80
CA LEU A 741 20.11 -15.36 -17.34
C LEU A 741 19.61 -15.42 -18.79
N ARG A 742 18.47 -14.75 -19.03
CA ARG A 742 17.80 -14.65 -20.33
C ARG A 742 17.91 -13.26 -20.93
N VAL A 743 17.77 -12.23 -20.08
CA VAL A 743 17.72 -10.83 -20.50
C VAL A 743 18.89 -10.07 -19.87
N LEU A 744 19.69 -9.42 -20.72
CA LEU A 744 20.76 -8.53 -20.30
C LEU A 744 20.63 -7.18 -21.00
N ASN A 745 20.38 -6.13 -20.21
CA ASN A 745 20.32 -4.77 -20.70
C ASN A 745 21.61 -4.00 -20.35
N MET A 746 22.34 -3.57 -21.38
CA MET A 746 23.56 -2.75 -21.26
C MET A 746 23.50 -1.53 -22.21
N ARG A 747 22.30 -1.01 -22.43
CA ARG A 747 22.10 0.22 -23.20
C ARG A 747 22.81 1.42 -22.55
N THR A 748 23.43 2.28 -23.35
CA THR A 748 24.09 3.50 -22.85
C THR A 748 25.11 3.20 -21.75
N THR A 749 25.96 2.19 -21.95
CA THR A 749 26.98 1.77 -20.96
C THR A 749 28.41 2.21 -21.26
N GLY A 750 28.61 2.98 -22.33
CA GLY A 750 29.91 3.49 -22.76
C GLY A 750 30.84 2.41 -23.35
N LEU A 751 30.32 1.23 -23.72
CA LEU A 751 31.11 0.18 -24.35
C LEU A 751 31.62 0.64 -25.73
N ARG A 752 32.89 0.36 -26.04
CA ARG A 752 33.51 0.70 -27.33
C ARG A 752 33.66 -0.47 -28.30
N GLU A 753 33.52 -1.68 -27.78
CA GLU A 753 33.67 -2.92 -28.52
C GLU A 753 32.54 -3.88 -28.13
N VAL A 754 32.14 -4.76 -29.05
CA VAL A 754 31.16 -5.80 -28.74
C VAL A 754 31.81 -6.91 -27.91
N PRO A 755 31.27 -7.22 -26.71
CA PRO A 755 31.79 -8.29 -25.87
C PRO A 755 31.39 -9.67 -26.43
N VAL A 756 32.26 -10.27 -27.24
CA VAL A 756 32.05 -11.58 -27.90
C VAL A 756 31.64 -12.67 -26.91
N ALA A 757 32.21 -12.69 -25.71
CA ALA A 757 31.88 -13.66 -24.67
C ALA A 757 30.40 -13.65 -24.24
N LEU A 758 29.70 -12.51 -24.32
CA LEU A 758 28.26 -12.46 -24.07
C LEU A 758 27.46 -13.12 -25.19
N LEU A 759 27.91 -12.96 -26.43
CA LEU A 759 27.29 -13.56 -27.61
C LEU A 759 27.46 -15.09 -27.64
N GLU A 760 28.47 -15.62 -26.96
CA GLU A 760 28.69 -17.06 -26.81
C GLU A 760 27.78 -17.71 -25.76
N SER A 761 27.06 -16.90 -24.96
CA SER A 761 26.18 -17.42 -23.93
C SER A 761 25.04 -18.27 -24.53
N PRO A 762 24.83 -19.51 -24.06
CA PRO A 762 23.76 -20.37 -24.55
C PRO A 762 22.39 -20.05 -23.92
N THR A 763 22.34 -19.25 -22.85
CA THR A 763 21.11 -19.01 -22.08
C THR A 763 20.47 -17.67 -22.41
N LEU A 764 21.29 -16.67 -22.77
CA LEU A 764 20.81 -15.34 -23.12
C LEU A 764 19.95 -15.41 -24.39
N SER A 765 18.73 -14.89 -24.29
CA SER A 765 17.80 -14.71 -25.40
C SER A 765 17.75 -13.26 -25.87
N LEU A 766 18.19 -12.31 -25.04
CA LEU A 766 18.21 -10.88 -25.36
C LEU A 766 19.45 -10.20 -24.79
N ILE A 767 20.19 -9.52 -25.67
CA ILE A 767 21.37 -8.72 -25.36
C ILE A 767 21.17 -7.32 -25.94
N ASP A 768 20.91 -6.35 -25.07
CA ASP A 768 20.73 -4.95 -25.47
C ASP A 768 22.06 -4.19 -25.32
N LEU A 769 22.65 -3.80 -26.45
CA LEU A 769 23.89 -3.01 -26.56
C LEU A 769 23.64 -1.64 -27.19
N ARG A 770 22.39 -1.16 -27.19
CA ARG A 770 22.00 0.10 -27.83
C ARG A 770 22.73 1.31 -27.23
N GLU A 771 22.89 2.37 -28.01
CA GLU A 771 23.40 3.68 -27.55
C GLU A 771 24.77 3.62 -26.84
N ASN A 772 25.64 2.72 -27.29
CA ASN A 772 27.02 2.63 -26.82
C ASN A 772 27.99 3.35 -27.79
N GLY A 773 29.28 3.24 -27.53
CA GLY A 773 30.36 3.79 -28.38
C GLY A 773 30.98 2.77 -29.33
N ILE A 774 30.25 1.71 -29.71
CA ILE A 774 30.77 0.62 -30.53
C ILE A 774 30.96 1.07 -31.97
N SER A 775 32.18 0.97 -32.50
CA SER A 775 32.49 1.39 -33.87
C SER A 775 32.78 0.23 -34.84
N GLU A 776 33.33 -0.88 -34.35
CA GLU A 776 33.72 -2.01 -35.18
C GLU A 776 33.13 -3.32 -34.65
N LEU A 777 32.97 -4.30 -35.54
CA LEU A 777 32.45 -5.63 -35.22
C LEU A 777 33.47 -6.68 -35.65
N PRO A 778 34.11 -7.41 -34.71
CA PRO A 778 35.06 -8.46 -35.07
C PRO A 778 34.36 -9.64 -35.74
N ASP A 779 35.08 -10.37 -36.59
CA ASP A 779 34.52 -11.51 -37.37
C ASP A 779 33.84 -12.56 -36.48
N ALA A 780 34.35 -12.80 -35.27
CA ALA A 780 33.73 -13.69 -34.29
C ALA A 780 32.34 -13.20 -33.84
N ALA A 781 32.19 -11.90 -33.55
CA ALA A 781 30.89 -11.32 -33.20
C ALA A 781 29.92 -11.41 -34.38
N LEU A 782 30.40 -11.10 -35.58
CA LEU A 782 29.63 -11.19 -36.81
C LEU A 782 29.11 -12.61 -37.07
N GLN A 783 29.92 -13.64 -36.88
CA GLN A 783 29.49 -15.04 -37.00
C GLN A 783 28.43 -15.43 -35.97
N LEU A 784 28.55 -14.96 -34.73
CA LEU A 784 27.59 -15.25 -33.66
C LEU A 784 26.27 -14.51 -33.85
N ILE A 785 26.31 -13.24 -34.28
CA ILE A 785 25.14 -12.46 -34.65
C ILE A 785 24.44 -13.11 -35.85
N ARG A 786 25.19 -13.62 -36.83
CA ARG A 786 24.61 -14.33 -37.98
C ARG A 786 23.80 -15.56 -37.58
N ARG A 787 24.19 -16.27 -36.51
CA ARG A 787 23.47 -17.47 -36.03
C ARG A 787 22.12 -17.14 -35.41
N ASP A 788 22.04 -16.03 -34.68
CA ASP A 788 20.82 -15.56 -34.02
C ASP A 788 20.80 -14.02 -33.97
N PRO A 789 20.36 -13.39 -35.07
CA PRO A 789 20.45 -11.93 -35.21
C PRO A 789 19.35 -11.19 -34.43
N SER A 790 18.25 -11.86 -34.05
CA SER A 790 17.19 -11.33 -33.17
C SER A 790 17.64 -11.14 -31.72
N ARG A 791 18.73 -11.77 -31.32
CA ARG A 791 19.21 -11.79 -29.93
C ARG A 791 19.97 -10.53 -29.52
N VAL A 792 20.46 -9.72 -30.47
CA VAL A 792 21.41 -8.63 -30.20
C VAL A 792 20.95 -7.31 -30.80
N TYR A 793 20.85 -6.27 -29.98
CA TYR A 793 20.47 -4.91 -30.42
C TYR A 793 21.69 -3.97 -30.37
N LEU A 794 22.05 -3.34 -31.50
CA LEU A 794 23.24 -2.47 -31.62
C LEU A 794 22.92 -1.03 -32.07
N HIS A 795 21.66 -0.62 -32.13
CA HIS A 795 21.32 0.68 -32.72
C HIS A 795 21.76 1.84 -31.83
N GLY A 796 21.96 3.02 -32.40
CA GLY A 796 22.52 4.18 -31.69
C GLY A 796 24.03 4.07 -31.38
N ASN A 797 24.74 3.10 -31.95
CA ASN A 797 26.21 3.01 -31.89
C ASN A 797 26.88 3.67 -33.11
N PRO A 798 28.07 4.27 -32.97
CA PRO A 798 28.84 4.89 -34.05
C PRO A 798 29.54 3.85 -34.94
N LEU A 799 28.79 2.86 -35.45
CA LEU A 799 29.32 1.78 -36.27
C LEU A 799 29.93 2.33 -37.56
N SER A 800 31.14 1.86 -37.88
CA SER A 800 31.85 2.29 -39.06
C SER A 800 31.11 1.86 -40.33
N PRO A 801 31.27 2.59 -41.44
CA PRO A 801 30.68 2.18 -42.71
C PRO A 801 31.09 0.76 -43.14
N ARG A 802 32.27 0.29 -42.69
CA ARG A 802 32.71 -1.10 -42.91
C ARG A 802 31.88 -2.07 -42.08
N ALA A 803 31.73 -1.84 -40.78
CA ALA A 803 30.94 -2.70 -39.89
C ALA A 803 29.47 -2.76 -40.30
N VAL A 804 28.88 -1.62 -40.71
CA VAL A 804 27.52 -1.56 -41.26
C VAL A 804 27.41 -2.36 -42.56
N ARG A 805 28.37 -2.21 -43.49
CA ARG A 805 28.41 -3.02 -44.72
C ARG A 805 28.62 -4.50 -44.45
N GLN A 806 29.41 -4.88 -43.45
CA GLN A 806 29.61 -6.28 -43.07
C GLN A 806 28.33 -6.86 -42.47
N LEU A 807 27.63 -6.13 -41.59
CA LEU A 807 26.30 -6.52 -41.10
C LEU A 807 25.31 -6.64 -42.25
N HIS A 808 25.23 -5.66 -43.14
CA HIS A 808 24.36 -5.72 -44.32
C HIS A 808 24.72 -6.92 -45.20
N GLY A 809 25.99 -7.11 -45.55
CA GLY A 809 26.46 -8.21 -46.38
C GLY A 809 26.30 -9.61 -45.78
N LEU A 810 26.34 -9.74 -44.45
CA LEU A 810 26.01 -10.99 -43.75
C LEU A 810 24.49 -11.27 -43.73
N MET A 811 23.69 -10.21 -43.90
CA MET A 811 22.25 -10.20 -43.75
C MET A 811 21.51 -9.97 -45.08
N ASP A 812 22.22 -9.91 -46.21
CA ASP A 812 21.67 -9.77 -47.58
C ASP A 812 20.76 -10.96 -47.99
N ASN A 813 20.70 -12.03 -47.18
CA ASN A 813 19.77 -13.16 -47.31
C ASN A 813 18.69 -13.22 -46.20
N LEU A 814 18.59 -12.20 -45.36
CA LEU A 814 17.59 -12.06 -44.30
C LEU A 814 16.69 -10.83 -44.60
N PRO A 815 15.38 -10.86 -44.27
CA PRO A 815 14.54 -9.68 -44.43
C PRO A 815 15.10 -8.47 -43.67
N ALA A 816 14.89 -7.26 -44.18
CA ALA A 816 15.33 -5.99 -43.56
C ALA A 816 14.85 -5.81 -42.11
N ALA A 817 13.90 -6.65 -41.68
CA ALA A 817 13.31 -6.81 -40.36
C ALA A 817 14.28 -7.26 -39.23
N VAL A 818 15.57 -7.47 -39.50
CA VAL A 818 16.50 -8.07 -38.52
C VAL A 818 17.73 -7.19 -38.24
N LEU A 819 17.89 -6.05 -38.94
CA LEU A 819 19.13 -5.27 -38.90
C LEU A 819 19.33 -4.52 -37.57
N PRO A 820 20.45 -4.73 -36.85
CA PRO A 820 20.68 -4.17 -35.52
C PRO A 820 21.12 -2.70 -35.53
N VAL A 821 21.04 -1.99 -36.66
CA VAL A 821 21.58 -0.63 -36.82
C VAL A 821 20.55 0.29 -37.48
N ARG A 822 19.92 1.17 -36.70
CA ARG A 822 19.13 2.30 -37.21
C ARG A 822 19.55 3.61 -36.54
N GLY A 823 19.49 4.71 -37.27
CA GLY A 823 19.67 6.07 -36.76
C GLY A 823 18.32 6.64 -36.29
N HIS A 824 18.31 7.26 -35.11
CA HIS A 824 17.12 7.91 -34.53
C HIS A 824 16.90 9.31 -35.09
N GLU A 825 15.67 9.83 -34.96
CA GLU A 825 15.41 11.25 -35.20
C GLU A 825 16.18 12.12 -34.19
N ALA A 826 16.98 13.08 -34.70
CA ALA A 826 17.81 13.96 -33.88
C ALA A 826 17.04 15.10 -33.19
N SER A 827 15.78 15.40 -33.58
CA SER A 827 15.03 16.57 -33.07
C SER A 827 13.59 16.23 -32.63
N LEU A 828 13.38 16.17 -31.31
CA LEU A 828 12.04 16.05 -30.70
C LEU A 828 11.13 17.25 -31.03
N GLU A 829 11.74 18.42 -31.26
CA GLU A 829 11.02 19.65 -31.58
C GLU A 829 10.39 19.58 -32.99
N ALA A 830 11.13 19.02 -33.96
CA ALA A 830 10.61 18.79 -35.30
C ALA A 830 9.46 17.77 -35.30
N ALA A 831 9.58 16.71 -34.49
CA ALA A 831 8.50 15.74 -34.28
C ALA A 831 7.25 16.40 -33.72
N ARG A 832 7.40 17.21 -32.65
CA ARG A 832 6.30 17.93 -32.01
C ARG A 832 5.53 18.81 -33.00
N LEU A 833 6.24 19.54 -33.87
CA LEU A 833 5.60 20.39 -34.89
C LEU A 833 4.77 19.58 -35.90
N ARG A 834 5.22 18.37 -36.28
CA ARG A 834 4.45 17.48 -37.17
C ARG A 834 3.17 16.96 -36.53
N TYR A 835 3.16 16.68 -35.23
CA TYR A 835 1.96 16.24 -34.52
C TYR A 835 0.94 17.37 -34.26
N LEU A 836 1.41 18.62 -34.25
CA LEU A 836 0.56 19.81 -34.13
C LEU A 836 0.03 20.30 -35.48
N ASP A 837 0.55 19.76 -36.58
CA ASP A 837 0.04 20.04 -37.91
C ASP A 837 -1.38 19.48 -38.06
N GLY A 838 -2.33 20.32 -38.47
CA GLY A 838 -3.77 19.99 -38.49
C GLY A 838 -4.55 20.18 -37.18
N VAL A 839 -3.93 20.57 -36.05
CA VAL A 839 -4.66 20.95 -34.82
C VAL A 839 -5.25 22.35 -34.95
N ALA A 840 -6.53 22.51 -34.62
CA ALA A 840 -7.24 23.78 -34.66
C ALA A 840 -6.57 24.85 -33.78
N PRO A 841 -6.54 26.14 -34.18
CA PRO A 841 -5.85 27.20 -33.44
C PRO A 841 -6.25 27.32 -31.98
N ASN A 842 -7.53 27.12 -31.67
CA ASN A 842 -8.07 27.21 -30.32
C ASN A 842 -7.59 26.07 -29.40
N ASP A 843 -7.23 24.91 -29.97
CA ASP A 843 -6.80 23.72 -29.21
C ASP A 843 -5.28 23.58 -29.14
N ARG A 844 -4.52 24.35 -29.94
CA ARG A 844 -3.06 24.24 -30.00
C ARG A 844 -2.38 24.52 -28.67
N SER A 845 -2.84 25.53 -27.93
CA SER A 845 -2.30 25.87 -26.61
C SER A 845 -2.48 24.72 -25.62
N HIS A 846 -3.66 24.11 -25.61
CA HIS A 846 -3.95 22.93 -24.80
C HIS A 846 -3.05 21.75 -25.19
N ARG A 847 -2.98 21.39 -26.47
CA ARG A 847 -2.13 20.30 -26.98
C ARG A 847 -0.64 20.50 -26.66
N LEU A 848 -0.15 21.73 -26.77
CA LEU A 848 1.22 22.09 -26.39
C LEU A 848 1.47 21.88 -24.90
N ALA A 849 0.50 22.22 -24.05
CA ALA A 849 0.58 21.99 -22.61
C ALA A 849 0.63 20.48 -22.30
N GLN A 850 -0.26 19.68 -22.90
CA GLN A 850 -0.29 18.22 -22.72
C GLN A 850 1.02 17.54 -23.13
N TRP A 851 1.53 17.86 -24.33
CA TRP A 851 2.82 17.35 -24.82
C TRP A 851 3.95 17.71 -23.86
N SER A 852 4.01 18.98 -23.45
CA SER A 852 5.07 19.48 -22.59
C SER A 852 4.96 18.96 -21.15
N ASN A 853 3.75 18.62 -20.68
CA ASN A 853 3.50 18.03 -19.36
C ASN A 853 4.07 16.61 -19.36
N LEU A 854 3.62 15.79 -20.31
CA LEU A 854 4.02 14.38 -20.37
C LEU A 854 5.51 14.22 -20.72
N ALA A 855 6.08 15.06 -21.59
CA ALA A 855 7.51 15.03 -21.93
C ALA A 855 8.43 15.40 -20.77
N ALA A 856 7.90 16.08 -19.75
CA ALA A 856 8.67 16.45 -18.56
C ALA A 856 8.68 15.35 -17.48
N GLU A 857 7.86 14.30 -17.62
CA GLU A 857 7.78 13.18 -16.69
C GLU A 857 9.02 12.27 -16.79
N GLU A 858 9.37 11.63 -15.68
CA GLU A 858 10.51 10.71 -15.59
C GLU A 858 10.22 9.42 -16.37
N GLY A 859 11.17 8.93 -17.16
CA GLY A 859 10.98 7.77 -18.04
C GLY A 859 10.24 8.06 -19.36
N ALA A 860 9.74 9.27 -19.58
CA ALA A 860 9.03 9.64 -20.81
C ALA A 860 9.93 9.69 -22.07
N GLN A 861 11.24 9.75 -21.89
CA GLN A 861 12.23 9.98 -22.95
C GLN A 861 12.12 8.93 -24.07
N ASP A 862 11.95 7.66 -23.71
CA ASP A 862 11.80 6.59 -24.68
C ASP A 862 10.48 6.69 -25.45
N LEU A 863 9.38 7.07 -24.79
CA LEU A 863 8.11 7.31 -25.44
C LEU A 863 8.18 8.46 -26.46
N PHE A 864 8.78 9.59 -26.10
CA PHE A 864 8.90 10.73 -27.02
C PHE A 864 9.92 10.48 -28.13
N ARG A 865 10.97 9.68 -27.87
CA ARG A 865 11.86 9.18 -28.93
C ARG A 865 11.11 8.25 -29.88
N PHE A 866 10.23 7.40 -29.36
CA PHE A 866 9.34 6.58 -30.20
C PHE A 866 8.42 7.44 -31.06
N PHE A 867 7.77 8.46 -30.50
CA PHE A 867 6.94 9.38 -31.29
C PHE A 867 7.75 10.13 -32.36
N ALA A 868 8.97 10.56 -32.04
CA ALA A 868 9.85 11.18 -33.04
C ALA A 868 10.15 10.22 -34.19
N ASP A 869 10.69 9.03 -33.88
CA ASP A 869 10.99 8.01 -34.88
C ASP A 869 9.74 7.60 -35.69
N PHE A 870 8.58 7.47 -35.03
CA PHE A 870 7.32 7.11 -35.68
C PHE A 870 6.83 8.21 -36.63
N SER A 871 7.04 9.49 -36.31
CA SER A 871 6.65 10.61 -37.19
C SER A 871 7.40 10.63 -38.54
N GLN A 872 8.52 9.92 -38.64
CA GLN A 872 9.28 9.76 -39.89
C GLN A 872 8.96 8.45 -40.63
N SER A 873 8.16 7.57 -40.03
CA SER A 873 7.78 6.29 -40.65
C SER A 873 6.98 6.51 -41.94
N ALA A 874 7.10 5.55 -42.87
CA ALA A 874 6.32 5.56 -44.10
C ALA A 874 4.81 5.53 -43.82
N ASP A 875 4.38 4.91 -42.71
CA ASP A 875 2.99 4.88 -42.25
C ASP A 875 2.50 6.27 -41.85
N PHE A 876 3.29 7.01 -41.06
CA PHE A 876 2.95 8.36 -40.65
C PHE A 876 2.87 9.33 -41.83
N GLN A 877 3.82 9.27 -42.75
CA GLN A 877 3.88 10.19 -43.89
C GLN A 877 2.71 10.03 -44.87
N ARG A 878 2.09 8.84 -44.95
CA ARG A 878 0.92 8.60 -45.81
C ARG A 878 -0.39 9.10 -45.20
N GLN A 879 -0.55 8.96 -43.88
CA GLN A 879 -1.78 9.35 -43.17
C GLN A 879 -1.51 10.19 -41.90
N PRO A 880 -0.91 11.38 -42.02
CA PRO A 880 -0.55 12.18 -40.84
C PRO A 880 -1.71 12.50 -39.90
N PRO A 881 -2.92 12.91 -40.37
CA PRO A 881 -4.04 13.23 -39.48
C PRO A 881 -4.52 12.04 -38.65
N GLU A 882 -4.49 10.83 -39.22
CA GLU A 882 -4.89 9.62 -38.50
C GLU A 882 -3.88 9.24 -37.44
N MET A 883 -2.60 9.21 -37.81
CA MET A 883 -1.52 8.82 -36.92
C MET A 883 -1.31 9.84 -35.79
N SER A 884 -1.51 11.13 -36.06
CA SER A 884 -1.50 12.16 -35.01
C SER A 884 -2.62 11.97 -34.00
N ARG A 885 -3.86 11.69 -34.45
CA ARG A 885 -5.00 11.45 -33.54
C ARG A 885 -4.75 10.27 -32.59
N ARG A 886 -4.17 9.18 -33.13
CA ARG A 886 -3.78 7.97 -32.39
C ARG A 886 -2.80 8.27 -31.26
N VAL A 887 -1.72 9.00 -31.59
CA VAL A 887 -0.72 9.44 -30.61
C VAL A 887 -1.33 10.36 -29.54
N TRP A 888 -2.19 11.31 -29.93
CA TRP A 888 -2.88 12.18 -28.97
C TRP A 888 -3.79 11.39 -28.00
N GLY A 889 -4.45 10.33 -28.45
CA GLY A 889 -5.25 9.46 -27.57
C GLY A 889 -4.40 8.74 -26.50
N ILE A 890 -3.15 8.37 -26.81
CA ILE A 890 -2.21 7.82 -25.83
C ILE A 890 -1.76 8.92 -24.85
N ILE A 891 -1.42 10.11 -25.35
CA ILE A 891 -0.99 11.25 -24.50
C ILE A 891 -2.10 11.61 -23.51
N GLU A 892 -3.35 11.72 -23.96
CA GLU A 892 -4.50 11.98 -23.10
C GLU A 892 -4.69 10.90 -22.03
N ALA A 893 -4.61 9.63 -22.40
CA ALA A 893 -4.73 8.53 -21.43
C ALA A 893 -3.62 8.57 -20.37
N CYS A 894 -2.37 8.85 -20.76
CA CYS A 894 -1.24 8.96 -19.85
C CYS A 894 -1.32 10.21 -18.95
N GLU A 895 -1.89 11.31 -19.42
CA GLU A 895 -2.10 12.52 -18.62
C GLU A 895 -3.18 12.34 -17.54
N LEU A 896 -4.16 11.48 -17.84
CA LEU A 896 -5.30 11.24 -16.97
C LEU A 896 -5.14 10.02 -16.05
N ASN A 897 -4.19 9.12 -16.32
CA ASN A 897 -4.03 7.88 -15.56
C ASN A 897 -2.55 7.50 -15.34
N GLY A 898 -2.12 7.48 -14.07
CA GLY A 898 -0.74 7.15 -13.68
C GLY A 898 -0.30 5.70 -13.96
N GLU A 899 -1.18 4.71 -13.76
CA GLU A 899 -0.85 3.29 -14.02
C GLU A 899 -0.67 3.04 -15.52
N VAL A 900 -1.56 3.60 -16.34
CA VAL A 900 -1.43 3.57 -17.81
C VAL A 900 -0.15 4.26 -18.25
N ARG A 901 0.18 5.42 -17.67
CA ARG A 901 1.41 6.16 -17.96
C ARG A 901 2.66 5.31 -17.68
N GLU A 902 2.73 4.68 -16.51
CA GLU A 902 3.86 3.81 -16.14
C GLU A 902 3.97 2.59 -17.06
N ALA A 903 2.85 1.89 -17.33
CA ALA A 903 2.83 0.74 -18.23
C ALA A 903 3.21 1.11 -19.67
N VAL A 904 2.77 2.28 -20.16
CA VAL A 904 3.13 2.83 -21.48
C VAL A 904 4.61 3.18 -21.53
N PHE A 905 5.17 3.79 -20.48
CA PHE A 905 6.61 4.12 -20.42
C PHE A 905 7.47 2.84 -20.42
N GLN A 906 7.11 1.85 -19.61
CA GLN A 906 7.81 0.57 -19.56
C GLN A 906 7.78 -0.15 -20.92
N GLN A 907 6.62 -0.17 -21.60
CA GLN A 907 6.51 -0.76 -22.92
C GLN A 907 7.32 0.02 -23.98
N ALA A 908 7.34 1.35 -23.92
CA ALA A 908 8.11 2.18 -24.85
C ALA A 908 9.63 2.06 -24.67
N ALA A 909 10.09 1.67 -23.48
CA ALA A 909 11.50 1.42 -23.15
C ALA A 909 12.03 0.06 -23.68
N GLY A 910 11.14 -0.82 -24.16
CA GLY A 910 11.50 -2.16 -24.65
C GLY A 910 12.43 -2.18 -25.88
N PRO A 911 12.94 -3.37 -26.26
CA PRO A 911 13.73 -3.56 -27.48
C PRO A 911 12.90 -3.19 -28.71
N ARG A 912 13.45 -2.34 -29.59
CA ARG A 912 12.80 -1.90 -30.82
C ARG A 912 13.37 -2.69 -32.00
N SER A 913 12.58 -3.57 -32.59
CA SER A 913 12.93 -4.22 -33.86
C SER A 913 12.17 -3.55 -35.01
N CYS A 914 12.84 -2.72 -35.82
CA CYS A 914 12.37 -2.27 -37.16
C CYS A 914 11.28 -1.19 -37.25
N ALA A 915 11.13 -0.62 -38.46
CA ALA A 915 10.11 0.38 -38.82
C ALA A 915 8.73 -0.27 -38.92
N ASP A 916 8.68 -1.49 -39.44
CA ASP A 916 7.43 -2.19 -39.71
C ASP A 916 6.74 -2.61 -38.40
N GLN A 917 7.49 -2.70 -37.28
CA GLN A 917 6.91 -2.93 -35.95
C GLN A 917 6.46 -1.64 -35.25
N MET A 918 6.78 -0.44 -35.75
CA MET A 918 6.38 0.80 -35.06
C MET A 918 4.85 0.95 -35.00
N LEU A 919 4.17 0.54 -36.07
CA LEU A 919 2.72 0.55 -36.14
C LEU A 919 2.11 -0.50 -35.19
N LEU A 920 2.75 -1.68 -35.05
CA LEU A 920 2.35 -2.71 -34.08
C LEU A 920 2.61 -2.29 -32.62
N ILE A 921 3.73 -1.62 -32.35
CA ILE A 921 4.04 -1.05 -31.03
C ILE A 921 3.03 0.05 -30.70
N LEU A 922 2.70 0.93 -31.65
CA LEU A 922 1.65 1.94 -31.47
C LEU A 922 0.30 1.28 -31.14
N SER A 923 -0.10 0.27 -31.90
CA SER A 923 -1.31 -0.51 -31.65
C SER A 923 -1.29 -1.19 -30.27
N ALA A 924 -0.14 -1.72 -29.83
CA ALA A 924 -0.01 -2.31 -28.50
C ALA A 924 -0.08 -1.26 -27.37
N LEU A 925 0.46 -0.06 -27.60
CA LEU A 925 0.31 1.06 -26.65
C LEU A 925 -1.14 1.52 -26.57
N GLU A 926 -1.86 1.60 -27.69
CA GLU A 926 -3.30 1.91 -27.73
C GLU A 926 -4.13 0.84 -27.02
N VAL A 927 -3.88 -0.44 -27.28
CA VAL A 927 -4.62 -1.54 -26.63
C VAL A 927 -4.52 -1.43 -25.10
N ARG A 928 -3.38 -1.00 -24.56
CA ARG A 928 -3.21 -0.75 -23.12
C ARG A 928 -4.00 0.46 -22.61
N THR A 929 -4.24 1.47 -23.43
CA THR A 929 -5.00 2.65 -23.01
C THR A 929 -6.52 2.44 -23.13
N LEU A 930 -6.99 1.49 -23.94
CA LEU A 930 -8.41 1.27 -24.21
C LEU A 930 -9.26 0.93 -22.99
N ALA A 931 -8.75 0.13 -22.05
CA ALA A 931 -9.50 -0.21 -20.83
C ALA A 931 -9.80 1.05 -20.01
N ALA A 932 -8.81 1.94 -19.86
CA ALA A 932 -8.98 3.22 -19.18
C ALA A 932 -9.92 4.15 -19.94
N GLN A 933 -9.76 4.26 -21.27
CA GLN A 933 -10.59 5.12 -22.13
C GLN A 933 -12.08 4.71 -22.17
N ARG A 934 -12.39 3.42 -22.25
CA ARG A 934 -13.79 2.93 -22.36
C ARG A 934 -14.56 2.93 -21.06
N THR A 935 -13.86 3.13 -19.95
CA THR A 935 -14.44 3.14 -18.60
C THR A 935 -14.34 4.52 -17.96
N VAL A 936 -13.95 5.55 -18.73
CA VAL A 936 -13.99 6.95 -18.29
C VAL A 936 -15.40 7.30 -17.81
N GLY A 937 -15.51 7.65 -16.53
CA GLY A 937 -16.77 8.07 -15.91
C GLY A 937 -17.76 6.96 -15.59
N LEU A 938 -17.38 5.68 -15.67
CA LEU A 938 -18.23 4.53 -15.36
C LEU A 938 -17.73 3.77 -14.12
N GLU A 939 -18.61 3.60 -13.12
CA GLU A 939 -18.31 2.88 -11.86
C GLU A 939 -19.18 1.62 -11.71
N GLY A 940 -18.75 0.70 -10.83
CA GLY A 940 -19.51 -0.49 -10.46
C GLY A 940 -20.02 -1.32 -11.65
N VAL A 941 -21.29 -1.72 -11.60
CA VAL A 941 -21.95 -2.56 -12.63
C VAL A 941 -21.97 -1.89 -14.01
N TYR A 942 -22.01 -0.55 -14.08
CA TYR A 942 -22.10 0.18 -15.35
C TYR A 942 -20.86 0.04 -16.22
N ALA A 943 -19.71 -0.24 -15.62
CA ALA A 943 -18.49 -0.50 -16.35
C ALA A 943 -18.37 -1.94 -16.90
N MET A 944 -19.29 -2.85 -16.54
CA MET A 944 -19.26 -4.26 -16.95
C MET A 944 -19.38 -4.42 -18.47
N ARG A 945 -20.41 -3.80 -19.06
CA ARG A 945 -20.73 -3.98 -20.48
C ARG A 945 -19.62 -3.43 -21.42
N PRO A 946 -19.08 -2.22 -21.20
CA PRO A 946 -17.93 -1.75 -21.99
C PRO A 946 -16.68 -2.64 -21.87
N LEU A 947 -16.45 -3.23 -20.69
CA LEU A 947 -15.35 -4.15 -20.49
C LEU A 947 -15.58 -5.49 -21.20
N LEU A 948 -16.75 -6.10 -21.09
CA LEU A 948 -17.07 -7.35 -21.81
C LEU A 948 -16.94 -7.17 -23.32
N GLN A 949 -17.34 -6.00 -23.83
CA GLN A 949 -17.15 -5.64 -25.23
C GLN A 949 -15.66 -5.53 -25.58
N LEU A 950 -14.85 -4.85 -24.77
CA LEU A 950 -13.40 -4.81 -24.95
C LEU A 950 -12.77 -6.21 -24.91
N GLY A 951 -13.18 -7.06 -23.97
CA GLY A 951 -12.73 -8.45 -23.86
C GLY A 951 -13.01 -9.26 -25.12
N ARG A 952 -14.20 -9.08 -25.70
CA ARG A 952 -14.62 -9.71 -26.96
C ARG A 952 -13.76 -9.26 -28.15
N GLU A 953 -13.49 -7.97 -28.23
CA GLU A 953 -12.61 -7.39 -29.26
C GLU A 953 -11.16 -7.87 -29.13
N LEU A 954 -10.63 -7.95 -27.89
CA LEU A 954 -9.29 -8.48 -27.61
C LEU A 954 -9.20 -9.98 -27.87
N PHE A 955 -10.26 -10.75 -27.58
CA PHE A 955 -10.33 -12.16 -27.95
C PHE A 955 -10.18 -12.32 -29.47
N ARG A 956 -10.93 -11.56 -30.27
CA ARG A 956 -10.82 -11.62 -31.73
C ARG A 956 -9.40 -11.26 -32.20
N LEU A 957 -8.78 -10.25 -31.59
CA LEU A 957 -7.39 -9.87 -31.90
C LEU A 957 -6.41 -11.02 -31.61
N ASP A 958 -6.51 -11.67 -30.45
CA ASP A 958 -5.66 -12.82 -30.10
C ASP A 958 -5.85 -14.01 -31.05
N GLN A 959 -7.09 -14.26 -31.50
CA GLN A 959 -7.37 -15.30 -32.49
C GLN A 959 -6.71 -14.97 -33.83
N VAL A 960 -6.83 -13.71 -34.27
CA VAL A 960 -6.21 -13.23 -35.51
C VAL A 960 -4.68 -13.36 -35.45
N ASP A 961 -4.05 -13.02 -34.32
CA ASP A 961 -2.61 -13.20 -34.13
C ASP A 961 -2.18 -14.66 -34.12
N ARG A 962 -2.99 -15.53 -33.52
CA ARG A 962 -2.73 -16.98 -33.53
C ARG A 962 -2.79 -17.53 -34.95
N ILE A 963 -3.80 -17.14 -35.72
CA ILE A 963 -3.97 -17.56 -37.12
C ILE A 963 -2.79 -17.07 -37.96
N ALA A 964 -2.38 -15.80 -37.81
CA ALA A 964 -1.21 -15.26 -38.48
C ALA A 964 0.06 -16.06 -38.13
N SER A 965 0.28 -16.37 -36.85
CA SER A 965 1.42 -17.17 -36.39
C SER A 965 1.42 -18.59 -36.98
N LEU A 966 0.25 -19.23 -37.04
CA LEU A 966 0.08 -20.56 -37.64
C LEU A 966 0.34 -20.52 -39.15
N HIS A 967 -0.14 -19.49 -39.84
CA HIS A 967 0.12 -19.30 -41.27
C HIS A 967 1.62 -19.09 -41.54
N ILE A 968 2.31 -18.31 -40.72
CA ILE A 968 3.79 -18.17 -40.78
C ILE A 968 4.48 -19.54 -40.64
N GLN A 969 4.07 -20.35 -39.66
CA GLN A 969 4.64 -21.69 -39.47
C GLN A 969 4.36 -22.61 -40.66
N GLN A 970 3.17 -22.56 -41.25
CA GLN A 970 2.82 -23.32 -42.44
C GLN A 970 3.66 -22.89 -43.65
N MET A 971 3.82 -21.58 -43.88
CA MET A 971 4.67 -21.05 -44.94
C MET A 971 6.11 -21.54 -44.79
N ARG A 972 6.67 -21.52 -43.57
CA ARG A 972 8.02 -22.05 -43.27
C ARG A 972 8.17 -23.54 -43.54
N ARG A 973 7.12 -24.34 -43.30
CA ARG A 973 7.14 -25.78 -43.60
C ARG A 973 7.06 -26.06 -45.08
N SER A 974 6.30 -25.26 -45.82
CA SER A 974 6.12 -25.42 -47.27
C SER A 974 7.34 -24.99 -48.07
N ASP A 975 8.03 -23.93 -47.64
CA ASP A 975 9.25 -23.44 -48.26
C ASP A 975 10.19 -22.87 -47.17
N PRO A 976 11.13 -23.69 -46.65
CA PRO A 976 12.07 -23.29 -45.61
C PRO A 976 13.03 -22.17 -46.02
N TYR A 977 13.15 -21.89 -47.32
CA TYR A 977 14.08 -20.89 -47.86
C TYR A 977 13.38 -19.58 -48.24
N ARG A 978 12.04 -19.51 -48.16
CA ARG A 978 11.28 -18.29 -48.41
C ARG A 978 11.50 -17.26 -47.31
N ALA A 979 11.93 -16.05 -47.67
CA ALA A 979 11.93 -14.91 -46.77
C ALA A 979 10.47 -14.53 -46.44
N ILE A 980 10.06 -14.74 -45.19
CA ILE A 980 8.74 -14.36 -44.68
C ILE A 980 8.93 -13.16 -43.75
N ASP A 981 8.26 -12.07 -44.06
CA ASP A 981 8.16 -10.93 -43.16
C ASP A 981 6.99 -11.15 -42.19
N GLU A 982 7.30 -11.62 -40.98
CA GLU A 982 6.29 -11.95 -39.97
C GLU A 982 5.42 -10.75 -39.61
N VAL A 983 6.00 -9.55 -39.59
CA VAL A 983 5.32 -8.31 -39.22
C VAL A 983 4.29 -7.94 -40.27
N GLU A 984 4.66 -8.03 -41.54
CA GLU A 984 3.77 -7.82 -42.67
C GLU A 984 2.63 -8.86 -42.69
N VAL A 985 2.88 -10.12 -42.33
CA VAL A 985 1.82 -11.14 -42.22
C VAL A 985 0.84 -10.80 -41.10
N HIS A 986 1.33 -10.44 -39.90
CA HIS A 986 0.48 -10.03 -38.79
C HIS A 986 -0.33 -8.77 -39.13
N LEU A 987 0.29 -7.76 -39.76
CA LEU A 987 -0.39 -6.55 -40.22
C LEU A 987 -1.44 -6.86 -41.30
N ALA A 988 -1.17 -7.77 -42.23
CA ALA A 988 -2.11 -8.12 -43.29
C ALA A 988 -3.40 -8.72 -42.73
N TYR A 989 -3.28 -9.63 -41.75
CA TYR A 989 -4.43 -10.19 -41.05
C TYR A 989 -5.15 -9.15 -40.19
N ARG A 990 -4.42 -8.36 -39.38
CA ARG A 990 -5.00 -7.34 -38.50
C ARG A 990 -5.73 -6.26 -39.29
N VAL A 991 -5.13 -5.70 -40.33
CA VAL A 991 -5.72 -4.66 -41.19
C VAL A 991 -6.86 -5.23 -42.02
N GLY A 992 -6.64 -6.38 -42.67
CA GLY A 992 -7.64 -7.03 -43.52
C GLY A 992 -8.91 -7.43 -42.77
N LEU A 993 -8.80 -7.72 -41.46
CA LEU A 993 -9.92 -8.13 -40.62
C LEU A 993 -10.39 -7.06 -39.63
N ALA A 994 -9.70 -5.91 -39.53
CA ALA A 994 -10.00 -4.88 -38.54
C ALA A 994 -11.46 -4.46 -38.55
N HIS A 995 -11.99 -4.08 -39.73
CA HIS A 995 -13.38 -3.66 -39.87
C HIS A 995 -14.35 -4.85 -39.74
N ALA A 996 -14.02 -6.00 -40.33
CA ALA A 996 -14.91 -7.16 -40.36
C ALA A 996 -15.12 -7.81 -38.98
N LEU A 997 -14.11 -7.72 -38.10
CA LEU A 997 -14.13 -8.30 -36.75
C LEU A 997 -14.18 -7.24 -35.64
N GLY A 998 -14.13 -5.95 -35.97
CA GLY A 998 -14.08 -4.86 -34.98
C GLY A 998 -12.83 -4.93 -34.11
N LEU A 999 -11.66 -5.13 -34.70
CA LEU A 999 -10.41 -5.29 -33.95
C LEU A 999 -9.97 -3.93 -33.35
N PRO A 1000 -9.61 -3.89 -32.06
CA PRO A 1000 -9.31 -2.64 -31.37
C PRO A 1000 -7.90 -2.14 -31.71
N GLY A 1001 -7.74 -0.82 -31.89
CA GLY A 1001 -6.42 -0.18 -32.04
C GLY A 1001 -5.64 -0.61 -33.28
N GLN A 1002 -6.31 -1.13 -34.32
CA GLN A 1002 -5.66 -1.58 -35.55
C GLN A 1002 -5.56 -0.45 -36.60
N PRO A 1003 -4.49 -0.42 -37.40
CA PRO A 1003 -4.34 0.56 -38.47
C PRO A 1003 -5.37 0.37 -39.59
N SER A 1004 -5.76 1.47 -40.23
CA SER A 1004 -6.74 1.48 -41.33
C SER A 1004 -6.20 0.93 -42.66
N THR A 1005 -4.88 0.98 -42.83
CA THR A 1005 -4.18 0.57 -44.06
C THR A 1005 -2.83 -0.08 -43.72
N MET A 1006 -2.28 -0.82 -44.68
CA MET A 1006 -1.00 -1.52 -44.56
C MET A 1006 -0.13 -1.18 -45.78
N ASN A 1007 1.15 -0.93 -45.55
CA ASN A 1007 2.13 -0.78 -46.61
C ASN A 1007 2.59 -2.15 -47.08
N TYR A 1008 2.74 -2.37 -48.40
CA TYR A 1008 3.26 -3.61 -48.97
C TYR A 1008 2.44 -4.91 -48.74
N SER A 1009 1.11 -4.83 -48.77
CA SER A 1009 0.22 -6.00 -48.64
C SER A 1009 0.56 -7.19 -49.55
N TYR A 1010 1.19 -6.96 -50.71
CA TYR A 1010 1.62 -8.00 -51.64
C TYR A 1010 2.81 -8.84 -51.15
N ILE A 1011 3.61 -8.35 -50.20
CA ILE A 1011 4.79 -9.05 -49.63
C ILE A 1011 4.38 -10.05 -48.56
N SER A 1012 3.25 -9.82 -47.88
CA SER A 1012 2.73 -10.68 -46.80
C SER A 1012 2.43 -12.13 -47.25
N GLY A 1013 2.14 -12.35 -48.52
CA GLY A 1013 1.68 -13.66 -49.01
C GLY A 1013 0.30 -14.07 -48.50
N VAL A 1014 -0.44 -13.18 -47.82
CA VAL A 1014 -1.80 -13.43 -47.34
C VAL A 1014 -2.81 -13.08 -48.43
N SER A 1015 -3.58 -14.07 -48.88
CA SER A 1015 -4.61 -13.89 -49.90
C SER A 1015 -5.95 -13.44 -49.31
N ARG A 1016 -6.87 -12.94 -50.14
CA ARG A 1016 -8.26 -12.68 -49.71
C ARG A 1016 -8.95 -13.94 -49.19
N HIS A 1017 -8.62 -15.10 -49.77
CA HIS A 1017 -9.17 -16.38 -49.32
C HIS A 1017 -8.72 -16.69 -47.89
N ASP A 1018 -7.46 -16.43 -47.55
CA ASP A 1018 -6.93 -16.64 -46.20
C ASP A 1018 -7.57 -15.71 -45.18
N LEU A 1019 -7.87 -14.46 -45.57
CA LEU A 1019 -8.62 -13.52 -44.71
C LEU A 1019 -10.06 -13.98 -44.51
N GLU A 1020 -10.74 -14.45 -45.56
CA GLU A 1020 -12.11 -14.99 -45.43
C GLU A 1020 -12.16 -16.23 -44.54
N LEU A 1021 -11.19 -17.15 -44.70
CA LEU A 1021 -11.05 -18.32 -43.83
C LEU A 1021 -10.79 -17.91 -42.39
N ALA A 1022 -9.85 -16.99 -42.15
CA ALA A 1022 -9.56 -16.49 -40.81
C ALA A 1022 -10.77 -15.79 -40.18
N ARG A 1023 -11.54 -15.01 -40.95
CA ARG A 1023 -12.79 -14.39 -40.47
C ARG A 1023 -13.81 -15.44 -40.01
N LEU A 1024 -13.98 -16.50 -40.81
CA LEU A 1024 -14.88 -17.60 -40.47
C LEU A 1024 -14.37 -18.36 -39.24
N GLU A 1025 -13.08 -18.63 -39.16
CA GLU A 1025 -12.44 -19.32 -38.03
C GLU A 1025 -12.59 -18.54 -36.72
N VAL A 1026 -12.35 -17.22 -36.74
CA VAL A 1026 -12.58 -16.36 -35.57
C VAL A 1026 -14.06 -16.38 -35.18
N GLY A 1027 -14.97 -16.28 -36.15
CA GLY A 1027 -16.42 -16.33 -35.89
C GLY A 1027 -16.88 -17.65 -35.28
N LEU A 1028 -16.28 -18.78 -35.69
CA LEU A 1028 -16.55 -20.10 -35.12
C LEU A 1028 -15.92 -20.27 -33.72
N ALA A 1029 -14.73 -19.69 -33.52
CA ALA A 1029 -14.05 -19.69 -32.23
C ALA A 1029 -14.76 -18.80 -31.18
N GLU A 1030 -15.49 -17.78 -31.63
CA GLU A 1030 -16.19 -16.81 -30.80
C GLU A 1030 -17.54 -17.35 -30.28
N ASN A 1031 -17.47 -18.23 -29.29
CA ASN A 1031 -18.62 -18.68 -28.53
C ASN A 1031 -18.53 -18.23 -27.06
N GLY A 1032 -19.66 -18.21 -26.35
CA GLY A 1032 -19.75 -17.67 -24.99
C GLY A 1032 -18.78 -18.35 -24.00
N GLU A 1033 -18.48 -19.63 -24.20
CA GLU A 1033 -17.51 -20.37 -23.37
C GLU A 1033 -16.07 -19.91 -23.63
N ALA A 1034 -15.67 -19.81 -24.89
CA ALA A 1034 -14.33 -19.33 -25.27
C ALA A 1034 -14.10 -17.88 -24.84
N LEU A 1035 -15.12 -17.02 -25.00
CA LEU A 1035 -15.09 -15.63 -24.53
C LEU A 1035 -14.96 -15.55 -23.02
N SER A 1036 -15.72 -16.37 -22.28
CA SER A 1036 -15.68 -16.36 -20.82
C SER A 1036 -14.30 -16.79 -20.29
N ARG A 1037 -13.67 -17.80 -20.89
CA ARG A 1037 -12.31 -18.23 -20.50
C ARG A 1037 -11.27 -17.16 -20.80
N SER A 1038 -11.27 -16.61 -22.01
CA SER A 1038 -10.30 -15.58 -22.38
C SER A 1038 -10.44 -14.33 -21.52
N MET A 1039 -11.68 -13.93 -21.20
CA MET A 1039 -11.95 -12.77 -20.37
C MET A 1039 -11.57 -13.01 -18.90
N ALA A 1040 -11.84 -14.19 -18.35
CA ALA A 1040 -11.47 -14.58 -16.98
C ALA A 1040 -9.95 -14.53 -16.71
N GLU A 1041 -9.12 -14.62 -17.74
CA GLU A 1041 -7.66 -14.53 -17.65
C GLU A 1041 -7.11 -13.09 -17.77
N ARG A 1042 -7.95 -12.08 -18.04
CA ARG A 1042 -7.49 -10.69 -18.22
C ARG A 1042 -7.35 -9.98 -16.87
N ASP A 1043 -6.19 -9.39 -16.63
CA ASP A 1043 -5.89 -8.64 -15.41
C ASP A 1043 -6.93 -7.54 -15.12
N PHE A 1044 -7.27 -6.73 -16.12
CA PHE A 1044 -8.24 -5.64 -15.96
C PHE A 1044 -9.65 -6.13 -15.58
N TRP A 1045 -9.99 -7.38 -15.93
CA TRP A 1045 -11.28 -8.00 -15.66
C TRP A 1045 -11.30 -8.70 -14.31
N GLN A 1046 -10.24 -9.42 -13.95
CA GLN A 1046 -10.08 -10.01 -12.62
C GLN A 1046 -10.14 -8.94 -11.54
N GLN A 1047 -9.39 -7.84 -11.73
CA GLN A 1047 -9.43 -6.68 -10.84
C GLN A 1047 -10.83 -6.04 -10.77
N TYR A 1048 -11.61 -6.11 -11.84
CA TYR A 1048 -12.98 -5.61 -11.86
C TYR A 1048 -13.93 -6.53 -11.06
N LEU A 1049 -13.86 -7.84 -11.28
CA LEU A 1049 -14.70 -8.84 -10.60
C LEU A 1049 -14.41 -8.92 -9.10
N GLN A 1050 -13.14 -8.86 -8.69
CA GLN A 1050 -12.75 -8.82 -7.28
C GLN A 1050 -13.34 -7.61 -6.55
N ARG A 1051 -13.36 -6.44 -7.21
CA ARG A 1051 -13.95 -5.22 -6.65
C ARG A 1051 -15.48 -5.28 -6.59
N LEU A 1052 -16.11 -5.88 -7.59
CA LEU A 1052 -17.56 -5.93 -7.68
C LEU A 1052 -18.19 -7.04 -6.81
N TYR A 1053 -17.49 -8.17 -6.65
CA TYR A 1053 -17.99 -9.37 -6.00
C TYR A 1053 -17.08 -9.85 -4.86
N GLY A 1054 -16.43 -8.93 -4.13
CA GLY A 1054 -15.50 -9.25 -3.04
C GLY A 1054 -16.03 -10.33 -2.10
N ASP A 1055 -17.27 -10.18 -1.63
CA ASP A 1055 -17.94 -11.11 -0.72
C ASP A 1055 -18.01 -12.56 -1.23
N ARG A 1056 -18.14 -12.76 -2.56
CA ARG A 1056 -18.18 -14.12 -3.15
C ARG A 1056 -16.82 -14.78 -3.19
N PHE A 1057 -15.76 -14.02 -3.42
CA PHE A 1057 -14.39 -14.52 -3.35
C PHE A 1057 -13.99 -14.83 -1.91
N GLU A 1058 -14.49 -14.07 -0.94
CA GLU A 1058 -14.32 -14.38 0.48
C GLU A 1058 -15.06 -15.66 0.88
N ALA A 1059 -16.34 -15.80 0.50
CA ALA A 1059 -17.12 -17.00 0.79
C ALA A 1059 -16.54 -18.28 0.15
N MET A 1060 -16.00 -18.18 -1.07
CA MET A 1060 -15.31 -19.30 -1.72
C MET A 1060 -14.05 -19.72 -0.96
N ASN A 1061 -13.33 -18.75 -0.37
CA ASN A 1061 -12.12 -19.03 0.38
C ASN A 1061 -12.39 -19.68 1.75
N GLY A 1062 -13.55 -19.47 2.36
CA GLY A 1062 -13.90 -19.97 3.71
C GLY A 1062 -13.66 -21.47 3.94
N PRO A 1063 -14.26 -22.39 3.15
CA PRO A 1063 -14.08 -23.84 3.34
C PRO A 1063 -12.64 -24.32 3.14
N PHE A 1064 -11.84 -23.60 2.34
CA PHE A 1064 -10.42 -23.91 2.19
C PHE A 1064 -9.62 -23.48 3.43
N HIS A 1065 -10.03 -22.42 4.13
CA HIS A 1065 -9.43 -22.05 5.41
C HIS A 1065 -9.75 -23.10 6.48
N GLU A 1066 -11.00 -23.55 6.59
CA GLU A 1066 -11.40 -24.61 7.55
C GLU A 1066 -10.71 -25.95 7.28
N ARG A 1067 -10.59 -26.38 6.02
CA ARG A 1067 -9.85 -27.61 5.67
C ARG A 1067 -8.35 -27.48 5.86
N LEU A 1068 -7.80 -26.28 5.66
CA LEU A 1068 -6.41 -26.00 5.96
C LEU A 1068 -6.18 -26.15 7.47
N GLU A 1069 -7.08 -25.63 8.31
CA GLU A 1069 -7.07 -25.80 9.77
C GLU A 1069 -7.11 -27.29 10.18
N VAL A 1070 -7.99 -28.11 9.60
CA VAL A 1070 -8.04 -29.57 9.89
C VAL A 1070 -6.75 -30.30 9.49
N ILE A 1071 -6.13 -29.93 8.36
CA ILE A 1071 -4.82 -30.49 7.95
C ILE A 1071 -3.71 -30.07 8.92
N PHE A 1072 -3.83 -28.87 9.51
CA PHE A 1072 -2.92 -28.40 10.55
C PHE A 1072 -3.16 -29.11 11.89
N ASP A 1073 -4.40 -29.40 12.28
CA ASP A 1073 -4.74 -30.14 13.50
C ASP A 1073 -4.25 -31.60 13.46
N GLN A 1074 -4.26 -32.23 12.29
CA GLN A 1074 -3.80 -33.61 12.09
C GLN A 1074 -2.27 -33.72 11.95
N ARG A 1075 -1.53 -32.60 12.07
CA ARG A 1075 -0.10 -32.54 11.78
C ARG A 1075 0.74 -33.48 12.64
N GLU A 1076 0.41 -33.64 13.92
CA GLU A 1076 1.13 -34.54 14.84
C GLU A 1076 1.01 -36.02 14.42
N GLN A 1077 0.03 -36.35 13.60
CA GLN A 1077 -0.27 -37.72 13.14
C GLN A 1077 0.25 -37.99 11.70
N MET A 1078 0.80 -36.98 11.02
CA MET A 1078 1.21 -37.04 9.61
C MET A 1078 2.71 -36.73 9.41
N SER A 1079 3.34 -37.43 8.46
CA SER A 1079 4.75 -37.15 8.08
C SER A 1079 4.92 -35.82 7.33
N ASP A 1080 6.11 -35.23 7.36
CA ASP A 1080 6.46 -33.95 6.72
C ASP A 1080 6.24 -33.92 5.20
N GLN A 1081 6.33 -35.08 4.56
CA GLN A 1081 6.04 -35.23 3.15
C GLN A 1081 4.53 -35.25 2.91
N ALA A 1082 3.79 -36.05 3.69
CA ALA A 1082 2.33 -36.12 3.59
C ALA A 1082 1.65 -34.78 3.90
N PHE A 1083 2.19 -34.00 4.83
CA PHE A 1083 1.68 -32.66 5.14
C PHE A 1083 1.92 -31.65 4.01
N ARG A 1084 3.13 -31.63 3.42
CA ARG A 1084 3.44 -30.77 2.26
C ARG A 1084 2.59 -31.11 1.05
N GLU A 1085 2.45 -32.39 0.75
CA GLU A 1085 1.58 -32.89 -0.33
C GLU A 1085 0.12 -32.49 -0.07
N SER A 1086 -0.36 -32.51 1.19
CA SER A 1086 -1.73 -32.09 1.54
C SER A 1086 -1.96 -30.58 1.41
N VAL A 1087 -0.99 -29.75 1.79
CA VAL A 1087 -1.07 -28.28 1.65
C VAL A 1087 -0.93 -27.84 0.19
N GLU A 1088 -0.02 -28.46 -0.57
CA GLU A 1088 0.16 -28.19 -2.00
C GLU A 1088 -1.07 -28.63 -2.81
N ALA A 1089 -1.67 -29.78 -2.44
CA ALA A 1089 -2.96 -30.20 -2.99
C ALA A 1089 -4.07 -29.19 -2.69
N LEU A 1090 -4.16 -28.67 -1.46
CA LEU A 1090 -5.19 -27.69 -1.09
C LEU A 1090 -4.97 -26.32 -1.76
N GLN A 1091 -3.73 -25.86 -1.91
CA GLN A 1091 -3.43 -24.63 -2.67
C GLN A 1091 -3.78 -24.78 -4.15
N THR A 1092 -3.48 -25.94 -4.73
CA THR A 1092 -3.85 -26.26 -6.11
C THR A 1092 -5.38 -26.29 -6.27
N GLU A 1093 -6.09 -26.89 -5.30
CA GLU A 1093 -7.56 -26.93 -5.26
C GLU A 1093 -8.16 -25.52 -5.13
N ARG A 1094 -7.59 -24.67 -4.25
CA ARG A 1094 -8.01 -23.27 -4.08
C ARG A 1094 -7.79 -22.44 -5.35
N SER A 1095 -6.61 -22.53 -5.95
CA SER A 1095 -6.32 -21.82 -7.20
C SER A 1095 -7.15 -22.33 -8.38
N ALA A 1096 -7.59 -23.58 -8.36
CA ALA A 1096 -8.56 -24.11 -9.32
C ALA A 1096 -9.98 -23.58 -9.04
N ALA A 1097 -10.39 -23.51 -7.76
CA ALA A 1097 -11.67 -22.95 -7.35
C ALA A 1097 -11.77 -21.45 -7.67
N GLU A 1098 -10.71 -20.68 -7.46
CA GLU A 1098 -10.66 -19.26 -7.77
C GLU A 1098 -10.76 -19.01 -9.28
N ARG A 1099 -10.00 -19.77 -10.09
CA ARG A 1099 -10.14 -19.75 -11.56
C ARG A 1099 -11.54 -20.12 -12.01
N THR A 1100 -12.16 -21.10 -11.35
CA THR A 1100 -13.54 -21.51 -11.62
C THR A 1100 -14.52 -20.38 -11.27
N LEU A 1101 -14.32 -19.68 -10.14
CA LEU A 1101 -15.16 -18.56 -9.73
C LEU A 1101 -15.03 -17.37 -10.69
N TYR A 1102 -13.82 -17.01 -11.13
CA TYR A 1102 -13.66 -16.02 -12.20
C TYR A 1102 -14.43 -16.44 -13.45
N LEU A 1103 -14.28 -17.70 -13.88
CA LEU A 1103 -14.96 -18.21 -15.07
C LEU A 1103 -16.48 -18.17 -14.92
N ASP A 1104 -17.03 -18.59 -13.79
CA ASP A 1104 -18.47 -18.63 -13.54
C ASP A 1104 -19.08 -17.22 -13.44
N LEU A 1105 -18.43 -16.31 -12.74
CA LEU A 1105 -18.85 -14.90 -12.70
C LEU A 1105 -18.79 -14.27 -14.09
N THR A 1106 -17.79 -14.64 -14.89
CA THR A 1106 -17.65 -14.16 -16.27
C THR A 1106 -18.73 -14.74 -17.18
N ARG A 1107 -19.06 -16.04 -17.05
CA ARG A 1107 -20.20 -16.66 -17.76
C ARG A 1107 -21.51 -15.97 -17.40
N GLN A 1108 -21.76 -15.75 -16.10
CA GLN A 1108 -22.94 -15.03 -15.63
C GLN A 1108 -23.01 -13.61 -16.21
N ALA A 1109 -21.86 -12.93 -16.33
CA ALA A 1109 -21.79 -11.61 -16.93
C ALA A 1109 -22.14 -11.64 -18.44
N TYR A 1110 -21.62 -12.61 -19.20
CA TYR A 1110 -21.97 -12.80 -20.62
C TYR A 1110 -23.41 -13.29 -20.84
N GLU A 1111 -23.98 -14.09 -19.93
CA GLU A 1111 -25.39 -14.52 -19.97
C GLU A 1111 -26.35 -13.36 -19.72
N ARG A 1112 -26.01 -12.46 -18.77
CA ARG A 1112 -26.78 -11.25 -18.49
C ARG A 1112 -26.63 -10.18 -19.57
N HIS A 1113 -25.53 -10.21 -20.31
CA HIS A 1113 -25.20 -9.24 -21.36
C HIS A 1113 -24.67 -9.93 -22.62
N PRO A 1114 -25.52 -10.67 -23.37
CA PRO A 1114 -25.10 -11.47 -24.54
C PRO A 1114 -24.71 -10.64 -25.78
N GLY A 1115 -24.74 -9.31 -25.66
CA GLY A 1115 -24.61 -8.33 -26.75
C GLY A 1115 -23.31 -8.37 -27.53
#